data_AF-A0A7C6KMQ1-F1
#
_entry.id   AF-A0A7C6KMQ1-F1
#
_cell.length_a   1.000
_cell.length_b   1.000
_cell.length_c   1.000
_cell.angle_alpha   90.00
_cell.angle_beta   90.00
_cell.angle_gamma   90.00
#
_symmetry.space_group_name_H-M   'P 1'
#
loop_
_entity.id
_entity.type
_entity.pdbx_description
1 polymer ?
#
loop_
_entity_poly.entity_id
_entity_poly.type
_entity_poly.pdbx_seq_one_letter_code
_entity_poly.pdbx_strand_id
1 'polypeptide(L)'
;MTVVQCSNCGLRSIVAVPEDLDEYYGESYFLKPGEGRYQEKGYSDYDRIPDSEFLWRLNLLGLFGTNRGKLLDVGCATGKFMTLALRAGWDVEGIDVSPFAVQVARKKGLKVHLGTVESLTLPPESFDVVTAFDVLEHVPDIRSFLEAIYTILKPGGKLILLSPDAGSFRAIAMAERWIGYRTSLKHVHYFDMRFLRAALTEVFQDRHLTVAEFERGEYDYLLGVAQKVPSRVHNPLQDLRMKVLFVNRPDSFWMPGGDVVQMLETKYHLEDLDVKIDISLSEHPIGVGYDLAHVFNSQIAYQEFEQVRHLKQIGLPVCLSTIYWDETETKWADVAVRAIFKTAKNEAQLQDYLDEFRNQRLEIKGISPVSPSPFYAMVKSVQRRLFEQVDYLLPNSQLEMREISLRHGICNKPFTVVPNGVNPEVFLDADPKPFIEKFGIKDFVILAGRLEGRKNQLLALYALRNEDIPIVVVGSQYDRDYAELCKKWAAQNVLFIDHLPQRELASAYAAARVCVLPSWMESTGLVALEAALADCSVVVTNRGATWGYFGELAYYCNPLDPESIREATLRAYHEFENDQPRREKLRDLILSQYNWKQAAEKTLIGYENTLAIHAQSSLSQDNKSVEGREYQVSIIIPVFNKIEYTVRCLQALEANTPKNLRYEVIIVDNASTDATPDILAGLEGDVTIVRNERNLGFACACNQGAKLARGDYLVFLNNDTEPQPGWLEALLARALEERVGVVGAKLLFPDGRIQHVGVAIASDPTIGVSIVPQHIYHYWPDNLDITGRPRDLQAVTGACMLIMKPLFDLVGGFNEAYYNGHEDIDLCFRVRSLGYRVVYEPRSTLVHHESISGPERYRKVSDNVILLNTYWSGKIKPDDQDIYLADGFFARFAKEGNQWRRELRQLPKISIVLRVGQDREMTKSCVQSLVKWTPLPAELLLAGPAVTYEIYEGISSTCHGSFEVKVPAKGNAVNCGNSTNPFRTTSDPSGEYVVFLEDTCLVSEGWLEGLLKCLESHPMIGAVGPVSNVSNAIQLPYISSEKESLPWAIKEIADRLRSTNKGVYPMVRDLEGFCFATKTWIIKEMNICDEVLLNAGSGSSLKQILAGIVSAGYQFRVATDVYIHRRVGR
;
A
#
# COMPACT_ATOMS: atom_id res chain seq x y z
N MET A 1 -30.94 11.25 0.63
CA MET A 1 -31.21 9.80 0.74
C MET A 1 -30.34 9.25 1.86
N THR A 2 -30.86 8.33 2.68
CA THR A 2 -30.11 7.68 3.76
C THR A 2 -29.78 6.25 3.32
N VAL A 3 -28.50 5.89 3.33
CA VAL A 3 -28.04 4.50 3.12
C VAL A 3 -27.98 3.80 4.48
N VAL A 4 -28.65 2.66 4.61
CA VAL A 4 -28.66 1.80 5.79
C VAL A 4 -27.95 0.49 5.49
N GLN A 5 -27.37 -0.11 6.53
CA GLN A 5 -26.71 -1.41 6.41
C GLN A 5 -27.50 -2.45 7.21
N CYS A 6 -27.81 -3.58 6.57
CA CYS A 6 -28.41 -4.71 7.26
C CYS A 6 -27.41 -5.30 8.27
N SER A 7 -27.82 -5.42 9.53
CA SER A 7 -26.98 -6.00 10.59
C SER A 7 -26.75 -7.51 10.45
N ASN A 8 -27.58 -8.21 9.67
CA ASN A 8 -27.48 -9.65 9.45
C ASN A 8 -26.58 -9.99 8.25
N CYS A 9 -26.89 -9.47 7.06
CA CYS A 9 -26.17 -9.81 5.83
C CYS A 9 -25.15 -8.75 5.36
N GLY A 10 -25.09 -7.58 6.01
CA GLY A 10 -24.15 -6.52 5.66
C GLY A 10 -24.49 -5.72 4.40
N LEU A 11 -25.57 -6.07 3.67
CA LEU A 11 -26.03 -5.32 2.49
C LEU A 11 -26.34 -3.88 2.85
N ARG A 12 -25.87 -2.95 2.02
CA ARG A 12 -26.15 -1.52 2.14
C ARG A 12 -27.20 -1.13 1.10
N SER A 13 -28.28 -0.47 1.53
CA SER A 13 -29.37 -0.05 0.65
C SER A 13 -29.96 1.29 1.09
N ILE A 14 -30.74 1.95 0.24
CA ILE A 14 -31.49 3.15 0.64
C ILE A 14 -32.79 2.80 1.38
N VAL A 15 -33.20 3.64 2.34
CA VAL A 15 -34.37 3.38 3.22
C VAL A 15 -35.72 3.47 2.48
N ALA A 16 -35.81 4.23 1.39
CA ALA A 16 -37.02 4.36 0.58
C ALA A 16 -36.63 4.41 -0.90
N VAL A 17 -37.10 3.41 -1.66
CA VAL A 17 -37.00 3.38 -3.12
C VAL A 17 -38.17 4.21 -3.67
N PRO A 18 -37.96 5.22 -4.53
CA PRO A 18 -39.05 5.95 -5.16
C PRO A 18 -39.98 5.01 -5.93
N GLU A 19 -41.31 5.18 -5.83
CA GLU A 19 -42.30 4.28 -6.46
C GLU A 19 -42.27 4.33 -8.00
N ASP A 20 -41.80 5.43 -8.62
CA ASP A 20 -41.69 5.61 -10.08
C ASP A 20 -40.23 5.84 -10.51
N LEU A 21 -39.48 4.75 -10.69
CA LEU A 21 -38.12 4.83 -11.29
C LEU A 21 -38.15 5.23 -12.77
N ASP A 22 -39.25 4.96 -13.48
CA ASP A 22 -39.40 5.21 -14.93
C ASP A 22 -39.35 6.71 -15.28
N GLU A 23 -39.80 7.59 -14.39
CA GLU A 23 -39.79 9.05 -14.58
C GLU A 23 -38.36 9.64 -14.53
N TYR A 24 -37.40 8.91 -13.91
CA TYR A 24 -36.00 9.32 -13.77
C TYR A 24 -35.10 8.97 -14.97
N TYR A 25 -35.51 8.04 -15.84
CA TYR A 25 -34.75 7.58 -17.02
C TYR A 25 -35.29 8.12 -18.37
N GLY A 26 -36.01 9.25 -18.33
CA GLY A 26 -36.56 9.93 -19.52
C GLY A 26 -35.51 10.66 -20.39
N GLU A 27 -35.97 11.34 -21.44
CA GLU A 27 -35.13 12.06 -22.42
C GLU A 27 -34.13 13.04 -21.79
N SER A 28 -34.52 13.69 -20.68
CA SER A 28 -33.65 14.64 -19.96
C SER A 28 -32.44 13.99 -19.25
N TYR A 29 -32.51 12.69 -18.92
CA TYR A 29 -31.37 11.92 -18.40
C TYR A 29 -30.28 11.76 -19.45
N PHE A 30 -30.68 11.52 -20.70
CA PHE A 30 -29.77 11.35 -21.82
C PHE A 30 -29.36 12.66 -22.49
N LEU A 31 -30.07 13.77 -22.28
CA LEU A 31 -29.80 15.06 -22.93
C LEU A 31 -29.18 16.15 -22.03
N LYS A 32 -29.15 16.02 -20.70
CA LYS A 32 -28.56 17.05 -19.81
C LYS A 32 -27.03 17.08 -19.90
N PRO A 33 -26.40 18.25 -20.17
CA PRO A 33 -24.98 18.46 -19.87
C PRO A 33 -24.77 18.47 -18.35
N GLY A 34 -23.71 17.83 -17.85
CA GLY A 34 -23.46 17.72 -16.41
C GLY A 34 -23.31 19.08 -15.72
N GLU A 35 -24.02 19.30 -14.60
CA GLU A 35 -23.85 20.47 -13.74
C GLU A 35 -22.83 20.15 -12.63
N GLY A 36 -21.62 20.75 -12.71
CA GLY A 36 -20.57 20.62 -11.70
C GLY A 36 -19.22 21.19 -12.17
N ARG A 37 -18.34 21.58 -11.24
CA ARG A 37 -17.02 22.22 -11.51
C ARG A 37 -15.97 21.29 -12.16
N TYR A 38 -16.33 20.05 -12.45
CA TYR A 38 -15.57 19.13 -13.30
C TYR A 38 -16.50 18.70 -14.42
N GLN A 39 -16.07 18.90 -15.66
CA GLN A 39 -16.78 18.46 -16.87
C GLN A 39 -16.82 16.93 -16.91
N GLU A 40 -17.75 16.30 -16.20
CA GLU A 40 -18.08 14.89 -16.36
C GLU A 40 -19.16 14.74 -17.43
N LYS A 41 -18.84 13.93 -18.44
CA LYS A 41 -19.62 13.68 -19.65
C LYS A 41 -21.03 13.18 -19.29
N GLY A 42 -22.07 13.91 -19.71
CA GLY A 42 -23.44 13.38 -19.70
C GLY A 42 -23.63 12.27 -20.73
N TYR A 43 -24.69 11.46 -20.59
CA TYR A 43 -25.09 10.43 -21.57
C TYR A 43 -25.40 10.99 -22.97
N SER A 44 -25.47 12.32 -23.13
CA SER A 44 -25.64 13.02 -24.41
C SER A 44 -24.48 12.77 -25.39
N ASP A 45 -23.32 12.36 -24.87
CA ASP A 45 -22.12 12.03 -25.63
C ASP A 45 -21.73 10.54 -25.52
N TYR A 46 -22.60 9.65 -25.03
CA TYR A 46 -22.30 8.23 -24.84
C TYR A 46 -21.78 7.55 -26.11
N ASP A 47 -22.32 7.92 -27.27
CA ASP A 47 -21.85 7.45 -28.57
C ASP A 47 -20.53 8.07 -29.05
N ARG A 48 -20.16 9.25 -28.52
CA ARG A 48 -18.89 9.94 -28.78
C ARG A 48 -17.75 9.44 -27.90
N ILE A 49 -18.04 8.61 -26.90
CA ILE A 49 -17.01 7.92 -26.13
C ILE A 49 -16.22 7.00 -27.09
N PRO A 50 -14.89 7.08 -27.12
CA PRO A 50 -14.06 6.24 -28.00
C PRO A 50 -14.32 4.75 -27.78
N ASP A 51 -14.33 3.97 -28.87
CA ASP A 51 -14.54 2.52 -28.84
C ASP A 51 -13.58 1.82 -27.86
N SER A 52 -12.35 2.35 -27.72
CA SER A 52 -11.33 1.87 -26.79
C SER A 52 -11.78 1.80 -25.32
N GLU A 53 -12.71 2.66 -24.90
CA GLU A 53 -13.25 2.66 -23.53
C GLU A 53 -14.22 1.51 -23.23
N PHE A 54 -14.65 0.79 -24.28
CA PHE A 54 -15.55 -0.36 -24.20
C PHE A 54 -14.89 -1.67 -24.67
N LEU A 55 -13.76 -1.62 -25.38
CA LEU A 55 -13.04 -2.80 -25.86
C LEU A 55 -12.66 -3.76 -24.73
N TRP A 56 -12.35 -3.26 -23.54
CA TRP A 56 -12.04 -4.12 -22.40
C TRP A 56 -13.26 -4.94 -21.93
N ARG A 57 -14.49 -4.38 -21.98
CA ARG A 57 -15.73 -5.12 -21.68
C ARG A 57 -15.94 -6.24 -22.69
N LEU A 58 -15.56 -5.99 -23.95
CA LEU A 58 -15.59 -7.00 -25.00
C LEU A 58 -14.54 -8.09 -24.76
N ASN A 59 -13.35 -7.72 -24.29
CA ASN A 59 -12.30 -8.65 -23.92
C ASN A 59 -12.70 -9.56 -22.74
N LEU A 60 -13.52 -9.08 -21.79
CA LEU A 60 -14.08 -9.94 -20.73
C LEU A 60 -14.84 -11.14 -21.31
N LEU A 61 -15.58 -10.97 -22.41
CA LEU A 61 -16.28 -12.08 -23.06
C LEU A 61 -15.31 -13.17 -23.55
N GLY A 62 -14.15 -12.77 -24.07
CA GLY A 62 -13.09 -13.66 -24.51
C GLY A 62 -12.33 -14.34 -23.35
N LEU A 63 -12.08 -13.60 -22.27
CA LEU A 63 -11.34 -14.09 -21.09
C LEU A 63 -12.04 -15.23 -20.36
N PHE A 64 -13.38 -15.28 -20.41
CA PHE A 64 -14.16 -16.36 -19.82
C PHE A 64 -14.56 -17.45 -20.84
N GLY A 65 -13.80 -17.61 -21.93
CA GLY A 65 -13.88 -18.78 -22.81
C GLY A 65 -15.14 -18.88 -23.68
N THR A 66 -15.75 -17.74 -24.04
CA THR A 66 -16.95 -17.74 -24.89
C THR A 66 -16.61 -17.21 -26.28
N ASN A 67 -16.23 -18.09 -27.21
CA ASN A 67 -15.67 -17.70 -28.52
C ASN A 67 -16.74 -17.41 -29.60
N ARG A 68 -17.89 -16.84 -29.20
CA ARG A 68 -19.12 -16.45 -29.94
C ARG A 68 -20.35 -17.29 -29.58
N GLY A 69 -21.51 -16.65 -29.65
CA GLY A 69 -22.82 -17.19 -29.33
C GLY A 69 -23.88 -16.09 -29.30
N LYS A 70 -25.01 -16.37 -28.68
CA LYS A 70 -26.07 -15.41 -28.45
C LYS A 70 -25.84 -14.65 -27.13
N LEU A 71 -25.67 -13.35 -27.23
CA LEU A 71 -25.42 -12.42 -26.12
C LEU A 71 -26.67 -11.59 -25.83
N LEU A 72 -27.02 -11.47 -24.55
CA LEU A 72 -27.96 -10.47 -24.08
C LEU A 72 -27.24 -9.41 -23.26
N ASP A 73 -27.35 -8.15 -23.66
CA ASP A 73 -26.84 -7.02 -22.89
C ASP A 73 -27.98 -6.34 -22.13
N VAL A 74 -27.99 -6.50 -20.81
CA VAL A 74 -28.98 -5.90 -19.91
C VAL A 74 -28.46 -4.54 -19.47
N GLY A 75 -29.28 -3.49 -19.61
CA GLY A 75 -28.85 -2.10 -19.43
C GLY A 75 -28.04 -1.57 -20.61
N CYS A 76 -28.44 -1.91 -21.83
CA CYS A 76 -27.63 -1.67 -23.04
C CYS A 76 -27.51 -0.18 -23.44
N ALA A 77 -28.23 0.72 -22.78
CA ALA A 77 -28.31 2.14 -23.08
C ALA A 77 -28.57 2.39 -24.57
N THR A 78 -27.82 3.29 -25.22
CA THR A 78 -27.97 3.57 -26.65
C THR A 78 -27.33 2.50 -27.56
N GLY A 79 -26.79 1.41 -27.01
CA GLY A 79 -26.29 0.25 -27.75
C GLY A 79 -24.83 0.34 -28.22
N LYS A 80 -23.98 1.14 -27.56
CA LYS A 80 -22.55 1.29 -27.91
C LYS A 80 -21.78 -0.03 -27.77
N PHE A 81 -21.89 -0.69 -26.62
CA PHE A 81 -21.26 -2.00 -26.38
C PHE A 81 -21.80 -3.07 -27.32
N MET A 82 -23.13 -3.12 -27.51
CA MET A 82 -23.76 -4.03 -28.48
C MET A 82 -23.19 -3.89 -29.89
N THR A 83 -22.94 -2.65 -30.34
CA THR A 83 -22.33 -2.40 -31.66
C THR A 83 -20.94 -3.01 -31.78
N LEU A 84 -20.14 -2.95 -30.70
CA LEU A 84 -18.81 -3.56 -30.66
C LEU A 84 -18.89 -5.09 -30.61
N ALA A 85 -19.81 -5.64 -29.82
CA ALA A 85 -20.04 -7.08 -29.75
C ALA A 85 -20.52 -7.65 -31.10
N LEU A 86 -21.43 -6.97 -31.81
CA LEU A 86 -21.84 -7.33 -33.17
C LEU A 86 -20.64 -7.32 -34.15
N ARG A 87 -19.79 -6.27 -34.09
CA ARG A 87 -18.57 -6.19 -34.91
C ARG A 87 -17.57 -7.31 -34.60
N ALA A 88 -17.54 -7.79 -33.36
CA ALA A 88 -16.75 -8.95 -32.94
C ALA A 88 -17.38 -10.31 -33.29
N GLY A 89 -18.57 -10.32 -33.89
CA GLY A 89 -19.24 -11.51 -34.41
C GLY A 89 -20.22 -12.19 -33.44
N TRP A 90 -20.72 -11.49 -32.43
CA TRP A 90 -21.79 -11.98 -31.55
C TRP A 90 -23.18 -11.80 -32.17
N ASP A 91 -24.12 -12.69 -31.84
CA ASP A 91 -25.55 -12.44 -32.05
C ASP A 91 -26.10 -11.73 -30.82
N VAL A 92 -26.36 -10.41 -30.91
CA VAL A 92 -26.59 -9.56 -29.73
C VAL A 92 -28.03 -9.04 -29.68
N GLU A 93 -28.68 -9.26 -28.55
CA GLU A 93 -29.92 -8.59 -28.15
C GLU A 93 -29.67 -7.69 -26.94
N GLY A 94 -30.46 -6.62 -26.79
CA GLY A 94 -30.34 -5.67 -25.68
C GLY A 94 -31.65 -5.49 -24.94
N ILE A 95 -31.57 -5.12 -23.67
CA ILE A 95 -32.72 -4.70 -22.85
C ILE A 95 -32.36 -3.39 -22.17
N ASP A 96 -33.27 -2.42 -22.21
CA ASP A 96 -33.13 -1.19 -21.43
C ASP A 96 -34.51 -0.69 -20.97
N VAL A 97 -34.55 -0.07 -19.78
CA VAL A 97 -35.76 0.50 -19.20
C VAL A 97 -36.13 1.85 -19.83
N SER A 98 -35.17 2.55 -20.44
CA SER A 98 -35.41 3.87 -21.03
C SER A 98 -36.00 3.79 -22.44
N PRO A 99 -37.22 4.32 -22.67
CA PRO A 99 -37.82 4.38 -24.01
C PRO A 99 -36.94 5.16 -25.02
N PHE A 100 -36.24 6.19 -24.55
CA PHE A 100 -35.34 6.99 -25.38
C PHE A 100 -34.13 6.18 -25.84
N ALA A 101 -33.44 5.52 -24.92
CA ALA A 101 -32.24 4.74 -25.22
C ALA A 101 -32.55 3.60 -26.21
N VAL A 102 -33.67 2.90 -25.96
CA VAL A 102 -34.19 1.87 -26.87
C VAL A 102 -34.50 2.43 -28.25
N GLN A 103 -35.13 3.60 -28.35
CA GLN A 103 -35.42 4.23 -29.64
C GLN A 103 -34.13 4.58 -30.41
N VAL A 104 -33.11 5.10 -29.72
CA VAL A 104 -31.81 5.42 -30.32
C VAL A 104 -31.08 4.15 -30.78
N ALA A 105 -31.05 3.11 -29.96
CA ALA A 105 -30.41 1.83 -30.30
C ALA A 105 -31.11 1.16 -31.50
N ARG A 106 -32.44 1.17 -31.54
CA ARG A 106 -33.23 0.66 -32.69
C ARG A 106 -32.96 1.44 -33.98
N LYS A 107 -32.77 2.77 -33.90
CA LYS A 107 -32.36 3.57 -35.08
C LYS A 107 -30.99 3.17 -35.64
N LYS A 108 -30.12 2.57 -34.83
CA LYS A 108 -28.84 1.98 -35.27
C LYS A 108 -28.97 0.57 -35.84
N GLY A 109 -30.20 0.03 -35.92
CA GLY A 109 -30.47 -1.33 -36.39
C GLY A 109 -30.26 -2.41 -35.32
N LEU A 110 -30.11 -2.05 -34.04
CA LEU A 110 -29.91 -3.01 -32.96
C LEU A 110 -31.24 -3.62 -32.49
N LYS A 111 -31.22 -4.90 -32.14
CA LYS A 111 -32.38 -5.62 -31.57
C LYS A 111 -32.46 -5.35 -30.07
N VAL A 112 -33.29 -4.38 -29.67
CA VAL A 112 -33.44 -3.95 -28.28
C VAL A 112 -34.89 -4.01 -27.81
N HIS A 113 -35.11 -4.53 -26.62
CA HIS A 113 -36.40 -4.63 -25.94
C HIS A 113 -36.54 -3.53 -24.88
N LEU A 114 -37.74 -2.96 -24.75
CA LEU A 114 -38.06 -1.97 -23.71
C LEU A 114 -38.66 -2.68 -22.51
N GLY A 115 -38.05 -2.52 -21.33
CA GLY A 115 -38.51 -3.12 -20.07
C GLY A 115 -37.36 -3.65 -19.23
N THR A 116 -37.68 -4.49 -18.25
CA THR A 116 -36.71 -5.20 -17.42
C THR A 116 -36.61 -6.67 -17.84
N VAL A 117 -35.58 -7.39 -17.41
CA VAL A 117 -35.40 -8.81 -17.78
C VAL A 117 -36.52 -9.70 -17.19
N GLU A 118 -37.05 -9.34 -16.03
CA GLU A 118 -38.13 -10.03 -15.31
C GLU A 118 -39.50 -9.78 -15.93
N SER A 119 -39.71 -8.62 -16.54
CA SER A 119 -41.00 -8.25 -17.16
C SER A 119 -41.15 -8.74 -18.59
N LEU A 120 -40.04 -9.10 -19.25
CA LEU A 120 -40.03 -9.56 -20.63
C LEU A 120 -40.16 -11.08 -20.74
N THR A 121 -41.02 -11.55 -21.64
CA THR A 121 -41.14 -13.00 -21.95
C THR A 121 -40.06 -13.40 -22.95
N LEU A 122 -38.84 -13.61 -22.47
CA LEU A 122 -37.73 -14.13 -23.28
C LEU A 122 -37.74 -15.66 -23.30
N PRO A 123 -37.34 -16.31 -24.41
CA PRO A 123 -37.27 -17.76 -24.47
C PRO A 123 -36.26 -18.29 -23.43
N PRO A 124 -36.63 -19.31 -22.64
CA PRO A 124 -35.70 -19.95 -21.72
C PRO A 124 -34.54 -20.58 -22.48
N GLU A 125 -33.37 -20.67 -21.85
CA GLU A 125 -32.17 -21.33 -22.39
C GLU A 125 -31.78 -20.88 -23.81
N SER A 126 -31.85 -19.58 -24.05
CA SER A 126 -31.62 -19.00 -25.38
C SER A 126 -30.31 -18.25 -25.51
N PHE A 127 -29.70 -17.82 -24.40
CA PHE A 127 -28.46 -17.03 -24.40
C PHE A 127 -27.26 -17.83 -23.88
N ASP A 128 -26.14 -17.69 -24.59
CA ASP A 128 -24.84 -18.24 -24.19
C ASP A 128 -24.17 -17.34 -23.15
N VAL A 129 -24.36 -16.02 -23.28
CA VAL A 129 -23.84 -15.01 -22.35
C VAL A 129 -24.90 -13.95 -22.06
N VAL A 130 -24.97 -13.51 -20.80
CA VAL A 130 -25.72 -12.33 -20.38
C VAL A 130 -24.74 -11.35 -19.73
N THR A 131 -24.69 -10.11 -20.19
CA THR A 131 -23.95 -9.02 -19.55
C THR A 131 -24.88 -8.10 -18.77
N ALA A 132 -24.43 -7.65 -17.60
CA ALA A 132 -25.13 -6.67 -16.77
C ALA A 132 -24.11 -5.68 -16.18
N PHE A 133 -23.76 -4.66 -16.96
CA PHE A 133 -22.74 -3.68 -16.59
C PHE A 133 -23.38 -2.43 -16.00
N ASP A 134 -23.03 -2.09 -14.76
CA ASP A 134 -23.58 -0.94 -14.05
C ASP A 134 -25.12 -1.02 -13.91
N VAL A 135 -25.64 -2.23 -13.68
CA VAL A 135 -27.09 -2.52 -13.61
C VAL A 135 -27.52 -2.94 -12.22
N LEU A 136 -26.74 -3.81 -11.57
CA LEU A 136 -27.17 -4.55 -10.38
C LEU A 136 -27.52 -3.62 -9.21
N GLU A 137 -26.79 -2.51 -9.08
CA GLU A 137 -26.99 -1.44 -8.09
C GLU A 137 -28.31 -0.68 -8.24
N HIS A 138 -28.98 -0.80 -9.38
CA HIS A 138 -30.27 -0.19 -9.66
C HIS A 138 -31.45 -1.15 -9.53
N VAL A 139 -31.21 -2.46 -9.39
CA VAL A 139 -32.26 -3.49 -9.37
C VAL A 139 -32.88 -3.58 -7.98
N PRO A 140 -34.19 -3.32 -7.80
CA PRO A 140 -34.82 -3.39 -6.48
C PRO A 140 -34.82 -4.81 -5.88
N ASP A 141 -35.14 -5.83 -6.68
CA ASP A 141 -35.15 -7.25 -6.30
C ASP A 141 -34.08 -8.03 -7.04
N ILE A 142 -32.92 -8.15 -6.41
CA ILE A 142 -31.72 -8.82 -6.94
C ILE A 142 -31.99 -10.31 -7.21
N ARG A 143 -32.79 -10.97 -6.38
CA ARG A 143 -33.02 -12.41 -6.50
C ARG A 143 -33.86 -12.70 -7.74
N SER A 144 -34.96 -11.98 -7.91
CA SER A 144 -35.83 -12.12 -9.09
C SER A 144 -35.06 -11.83 -10.39
N PHE A 145 -34.20 -10.81 -10.39
CA PHE A 145 -33.32 -10.48 -11.51
C PHE A 145 -32.37 -11.63 -11.87
N LEU A 146 -31.66 -12.19 -10.87
CA LEU A 146 -30.72 -13.29 -11.09
C LEU A 146 -31.45 -14.58 -11.52
N GLU A 147 -32.64 -14.88 -10.97
CA GLU A 147 -33.46 -16.02 -11.36
C GLU A 147 -33.99 -15.90 -12.81
N ALA A 148 -34.38 -14.70 -13.23
CA ALA A 148 -34.77 -14.42 -14.61
C ALA A 148 -33.60 -14.65 -15.58
N ILE A 149 -32.41 -14.14 -15.24
CA ILE A 149 -31.18 -14.39 -16.01
C ILE A 149 -30.85 -15.89 -16.06
N TYR A 150 -30.91 -16.58 -14.93
CA TYR A 150 -30.67 -18.02 -14.86
C TYR A 150 -31.63 -18.79 -15.78
N THR A 151 -32.88 -18.36 -15.88
CA THR A 151 -33.89 -19.02 -16.73
C THR A 151 -33.55 -18.91 -18.23
N ILE A 152 -33.09 -17.74 -18.67
CA ILE A 152 -32.80 -17.48 -20.09
C ILE A 152 -31.41 -17.96 -20.54
N LEU A 153 -30.48 -18.19 -19.60
CA LEU A 153 -29.18 -18.77 -19.90
C LEU A 153 -29.30 -20.23 -20.29
N LYS A 154 -28.55 -20.65 -21.31
CA LYS A 154 -28.35 -22.06 -21.64
C LYS A 154 -27.61 -22.79 -20.51
N PRO A 155 -27.75 -24.12 -20.38
CA PRO A 155 -26.82 -24.93 -19.61
C PRO A 155 -25.37 -24.60 -19.98
N GLY A 156 -24.54 -24.26 -18.99
CA GLY A 156 -23.16 -23.81 -19.19
C GLY A 156 -23.00 -22.35 -19.65
N GLY A 157 -24.10 -21.61 -19.85
CA GLY A 157 -24.09 -20.19 -20.19
C GLY A 157 -23.65 -19.32 -19.01
N LYS A 158 -23.10 -18.13 -19.30
CA LYS A 158 -22.44 -17.27 -18.30
C LYS A 158 -23.13 -15.93 -18.10
N LEU A 159 -23.24 -15.49 -16.86
CA LEU A 159 -23.54 -14.12 -16.47
C LEU A 159 -22.23 -13.41 -16.16
N ILE A 160 -22.00 -12.24 -16.78
CA ILE A 160 -20.88 -11.35 -16.47
C ILE A 160 -21.46 -10.01 -16.05
N LEU A 161 -21.13 -9.56 -14.83
CA LEU A 161 -21.65 -8.33 -14.28
C LEU A 161 -20.53 -7.42 -13.76
N LEU A 162 -20.81 -6.12 -13.76
CA LEU A 162 -19.98 -5.08 -13.18
C LEU A 162 -20.84 -4.18 -12.30
N SER A 163 -20.36 -3.86 -11.10
CA SER A 163 -21.03 -2.93 -10.19
C SER A 163 -20.01 -2.20 -9.32
N PRO A 164 -20.26 -0.95 -8.88
CA PRO A 164 -19.34 -0.24 -7.97
C PRO A 164 -19.11 -0.99 -6.66
N ASP A 165 -17.85 -1.02 -6.20
CA ASP A 165 -17.45 -1.70 -4.97
C ASP A 165 -17.51 -0.79 -3.74
N ALA A 166 -18.57 -0.89 -2.96
CA ALA A 166 -18.73 -0.18 -1.70
C ALA A 166 -17.89 -0.77 -0.55
N GLY A 167 -17.29 -1.95 -0.75
CA GLY A 167 -16.35 -2.57 0.17
C GLY A 167 -14.90 -2.13 -0.01
N SER A 168 -14.59 -1.41 -1.09
CA SER A 168 -13.22 -1.05 -1.45
C SER A 168 -12.54 -0.15 -0.40
N PHE A 169 -11.21 -0.20 -0.34
CA PHE A 169 -10.43 0.68 0.53
C PHE A 169 -10.72 2.17 0.26
N ARG A 170 -10.86 2.56 -1.02
CA ARG A 170 -11.18 3.94 -1.40
C ARG A 170 -12.62 4.32 -1.03
N ALA A 171 -13.60 3.44 -1.18
CA ALA A 171 -14.96 3.67 -0.73
C ALA A 171 -15.02 3.85 0.80
N ILE A 172 -14.26 3.04 1.54
CA ILE A 172 -14.13 3.15 3.01
C ILE A 172 -13.42 4.45 3.41
N ALA A 173 -12.29 4.78 2.77
CA ALA A 173 -11.47 5.95 3.10
C ALA A 173 -12.10 7.27 2.67
N MET A 174 -12.82 7.28 1.54
CA MET A 174 -13.53 8.46 1.04
C MET A 174 -14.93 8.61 1.67
N ALA A 175 -15.52 7.54 2.22
CA ALA A 175 -16.85 7.52 2.84
C ALA A 175 -17.91 8.23 1.96
N GLU A 176 -18.69 9.18 2.48
CA GLU A 176 -19.67 9.99 1.71
C GLU A 176 -19.05 10.81 0.55
N ARG A 177 -17.72 10.85 0.46
CA ARG A 177 -16.97 11.48 -0.63
C ARG A 177 -16.62 10.54 -1.76
N TRP A 178 -16.77 9.23 -1.56
CA TRP A 178 -16.57 8.27 -2.62
C TRP A 178 -17.54 8.57 -3.74
N ILE A 179 -17.00 8.61 -4.95
CA ILE A 179 -17.76 9.01 -6.12
C ILE A 179 -18.97 8.10 -6.33
N GLY A 180 -18.88 6.79 -6.02
CA GLY A 180 -20.02 5.86 -6.08
C GLY A 180 -21.18 6.17 -5.12
N TYR A 181 -20.95 6.91 -4.03
CA TYR A 181 -22.01 7.45 -3.16
C TYR A 181 -22.51 8.84 -3.62
N ARG A 182 -21.71 9.59 -4.40
CA ARG A 182 -21.99 10.97 -4.83
C ARG A 182 -22.59 11.11 -6.22
N THR A 183 -22.20 10.27 -7.17
CA THR A 183 -22.71 10.29 -8.56
C THR A 183 -24.08 9.64 -8.70
N SER A 184 -24.62 9.10 -7.60
CA SER A 184 -25.82 8.30 -7.63
C SER A 184 -26.76 8.60 -6.46
N LEU A 185 -27.63 9.58 -6.66
CA LEU A 185 -28.95 9.63 -6.01
C LEU A 185 -29.89 8.50 -6.53
N LYS A 186 -29.33 7.42 -7.12
CA LYS A 186 -30.05 6.48 -8.02
C LYS A 186 -29.73 5.00 -7.76
N HIS A 187 -28.72 4.66 -6.94
CA HIS A 187 -28.44 3.27 -6.54
C HIS A 187 -29.38 2.88 -5.41
N VAL A 188 -30.06 1.75 -5.60
CA VAL A 188 -30.92 1.13 -4.59
C VAL A 188 -30.06 0.32 -3.62
N HIS A 189 -29.03 -0.37 -4.15
CA HIS A 189 -28.12 -1.23 -3.40
C HIS A 189 -26.65 -0.87 -3.63
N TYR A 190 -25.83 -1.11 -2.61
CA TYR A 190 -24.38 -0.90 -2.65
C TYR A 190 -23.68 -2.21 -2.24
N PHE A 191 -22.90 -2.75 -3.16
CA PHE A 191 -22.34 -4.09 -3.08
C PHE A 191 -20.92 -4.10 -2.53
N ASP A 192 -20.57 -5.19 -1.84
CA ASP A 192 -19.18 -5.60 -1.60
C ASP A 192 -18.98 -7.03 -2.14
N MET A 193 -17.73 -7.49 -2.23
CA MET A 193 -17.40 -8.82 -2.76
C MET A 193 -18.14 -9.96 -2.05
N ARG A 194 -18.33 -9.86 -0.72
CA ARG A 194 -18.95 -10.92 0.08
C ARG A 194 -20.41 -11.09 -0.30
N PHE A 195 -21.15 -9.97 -0.38
CA PHE A 195 -22.56 -10.01 -0.75
C PHE A 195 -22.75 -10.47 -2.19
N LEU A 196 -21.97 -9.92 -3.13
CA LEU A 196 -22.10 -10.27 -4.53
C LEU A 196 -21.86 -11.78 -4.76
N ARG A 197 -20.83 -12.34 -4.10
CA ARG A 197 -20.57 -13.78 -4.13
C ARG A 197 -21.72 -14.58 -3.56
N ALA A 198 -22.30 -14.15 -2.43
CA ALA A 198 -23.43 -14.84 -1.82
C ALA A 198 -24.67 -14.86 -2.72
N ALA A 199 -25.06 -13.72 -3.29
CA ALA A 199 -26.21 -13.59 -4.18
C ALA A 199 -26.08 -14.45 -5.44
N LEU A 200 -24.89 -14.48 -6.05
CA LEU A 200 -24.62 -15.34 -7.20
C LEU A 200 -24.60 -16.83 -6.83
N THR A 201 -24.02 -17.19 -5.68
CA THR A 201 -23.98 -18.58 -5.22
C THR A 201 -25.38 -19.13 -4.96
N GLU A 202 -26.26 -18.31 -4.38
CA GLU A 202 -27.63 -18.67 -4.04
C GLU A 202 -28.44 -19.13 -5.26
N VAL A 203 -28.30 -18.44 -6.39
CA VAL A 203 -29.06 -18.71 -7.62
C VAL A 203 -28.33 -19.69 -8.53
N PHE A 204 -27.01 -19.55 -8.71
CA PHE A 204 -26.27 -20.32 -9.71
C PHE A 204 -25.68 -21.63 -9.16
N GLN A 205 -25.51 -21.77 -7.84
CA GLN A 205 -25.08 -23.01 -7.15
C GLN A 205 -23.82 -23.71 -7.74
N ASP A 206 -22.94 -22.96 -8.43
CA ASP A 206 -21.86 -23.52 -9.28
C ASP A 206 -20.45 -23.44 -8.64
N ARG A 207 -19.53 -24.30 -9.11
CA ARG A 207 -18.10 -24.34 -8.78
C ARG A 207 -17.24 -23.41 -9.64
N HIS A 208 -17.73 -22.86 -10.76
CA HIS A 208 -17.02 -21.92 -11.63
C HIS A 208 -17.35 -20.44 -11.36
N LEU A 209 -17.76 -20.13 -10.12
CA LEU A 209 -18.08 -18.77 -9.70
C LEU A 209 -16.78 -17.95 -9.49
N THR A 210 -16.62 -16.86 -10.23
CA THR A 210 -15.51 -15.91 -10.03
C THR A 210 -16.07 -14.56 -9.58
N VAL A 211 -15.54 -14.01 -8.49
CA VAL A 211 -15.81 -12.64 -8.07
C VAL A 211 -14.47 -11.99 -7.78
N ALA A 212 -14.21 -10.80 -8.33
CA ALA A 212 -12.98 -10.06 -8.17
C ALA A 212 -13.25 -8.56 -7.95
N GLU A 213 -12.42 -7.91 -7.15
CA GLU A 213 -12.39 -6.46 -6.95
C GLU A 213 -11.33 -5.85 -7.89
N PHE A 214 -11.58 -4.66 -8.42
CA PHE A 214 -10.60 -3.93 -9.21
C PHE A 214 -10.89 -2.43 -9.25
N GLU A 215 -9.88 -1.63 -9.62
CA GLU A 215 -9.97 -0.17 -9.70
C GLU A 215 -10.00 0.29 -11.18
N ARG A 216 -10.86 1.24 -11.53
CA ARG A 216 -10.87 1.88 -12.86
C ARG A 216 -11.01 3.40 -12.73
N GLY A 217 -9.92 4.12 -12.97
CA GLY A 217 -9.91 5.58 -12.93
C GLY A 217 -10.16 6.09 -11.50
N GLU A 218 -11.24 6.83 -11.29
CA GLU A 218 -11.65 7.35 -9.97
C GLU A 218 -12.61 6.42 -9.19
N TYR A 219 -12.98 5.25 -9.75
CA TYR A 219 -13.99 4.34 -9.22
C TYR A 219 -13.41 2.96 -8.87
N ASP A 220 -13.99 2.32 -7.85
CA ASP A 220 -13.74 0.92 -7.51
C ASP A 220 -14.91 0.06 -8.01
N TYR A 221 -14.62 -1.13 -8.53
CA TYR A 221 -15.57 -2.01 -9.20
C TYR A 221 -15.44 -3.47 -8.75
N LEU A 222 -16.58 -4.16 -8.71
CA LEU A 222 -16.70 -5.59 -8.59
C LEU A 222 -16.98 -6.21 -9.95
N LEU A 223 -16.18 -7.20 -10.35
CA LEU A 223 -16.46 -8.12 -11.46
C LEU A 223 -17.04 -9.40 -10.90
N GLY A 224 -18.29 -9.70 -11.25
CA GLY A 224 -18.94 -10.98 -10.97
C GLY A 224 -19.09 -11.81 -12.23
N VAL A 225 -18.71 -13.09 -12.16
CA VAL A 225 -18.93 -14.06 -13.22
C VAL A 225 -19.55 -15.31 -12.62
N ALA A 226 -20.71 -15.70 -13.14
CA ALA A 226 -21.44 -16.90 -12.74
C ALA A 226 -21.78 -17.74 -13.97
N GLN A 227 -21.88 -19.05 -13.80
CA GLN A 227 -22.23 -20.00 -14.85
C GLN A 227 -23.45 -20.82 -14.44
N LYS A 228 -24.33 -21.13 -15.40
CA LYS A 228 -25.51 -21.97 -15.15
C LYS A 228 -25.13 -23.45 -15.17
N VAL A 229 -25.43 -24.14 -14.08
CA VAL A 229 -25.20 -25.60 -13.94
C VAL A 229 -26.10 -26.40 -14.90
N PRO A 230 -25.56 -27.35 -15.70
CA PRO A 230 -26.37 -28.22 -16.57
C PRO A 230 -27.27 -29.20 -15.78
N SER A 231 -28.48 -29.42 -16.27
CA SER A 231 -29.54 -30.24 -15.66
C SER A 231 -29.31 -31.77 -15.69
N ARG A 232 -28.07 -32.23 -15.87
CA ARG A 232 -27.63 -33.61 -15.58
C ARG A 232 -26.44 -33.56 -14.63
N VAL A 233 -26.76 -33.54 -13.34
CA VAL A 233 -25.79 -33.64 -12.26
C VAL A 233 -25.34 -35.10 -12.15
N HIS A 234 -24.17 -35.41 -12.74
CA HIS A 234 -23.33 -36.41 -12.12
C HIS A 234 -22.77 -35.74 -10.86
N ASN A 235 -23.04 -36.33 -9.69
CA ASN A 235 -22.64 -35.81 -8.39
C ASN A 235 -21.11 -35.92 -8.24
N PRO A 236 -20.30 -34.84 -8.25
CA PRO A 236 -18.86 -34.95 -8.10
C PRO A 236 -18.43 -34.30 -6.79
N LEU A 237 -19.12 -34.56 -5.68
CA LEU A 237 -18.56 -34.34 -4.35
C LEU A 237 -17.76 -35.56 -3.85
N GLN A 238 -17.48 -36.55 -4.71
CA GLN A 238 -16.68 -37.72 -4.35
C GLN A 238 -15.40 -37.94 -5.19
N ASP A 239 -15.16 -37.22 -6.30
CA ASP A 239 -14.02 -37.48 -7.19
C ASP A 239 -13.14 -36.24 -7.52
N LEU A 240 -13.10 -35.19 -6.69
CA LEU A 240 -12.15 -34.09 -6.92
C LEU A 240 -10.72 -34.55 -6.57
N ARG A 241 -9.77 -34.34 -7.49
CA ARG A 241 -8.35 -34.63 -7.23
C ARG A 241 -7.75 -33.64 -6.24
N MET A 242 -8.04 -32.35 -6.40
CA MET A 242 -7.63 -31.27 -5.49
C MET A 242 -8.36 -29.95 -5.80
N LYS A 243 -8.29 -28.99 -4.87
CA LYS A 243 -8.77 -27.62 -4.99
C LYS A 243 -7.63 -26.64 -4.75
N VAL A 244 -7.31 -25.82 -5.76
CA VAL A 244 -6.16 -24.91 -5.76
C VAL A 244 -6.61 -23.45 -5.89
N LEU A 245 -5.97 -22.57 -5.12
CA LEU A 245 -6.15 -21.13 -5.24
C LEU A 245 -5.09 -20.54 -6.16
N PHE A 246 -5.49 -20.02 -7.32
CA PHE A 246 -4.61 -19.23 -8.18
C PHE A 246 -4.52 -17.82 -7.64
N VAL A 247 -3.30 -17.29 -7.54
CA VAL A 247 -3.04 -15.94 -7.04
C VAL A 247 -2.16 -15.19 -8.04
N ASN A 248 -2.59 -14.00 -8.45
CA ASN A 248 -1.82 -13.16 -9.36
C ASN A 248 -1.96 -11.66 -8.97
N ARG A 249 -1.29 -10.77 -9.70
CA ARG A 249 -1.25 -9.34 -9.43
C ARG A 249 -2.62 -8.65 -9.58
N PRO A 250 -2.95 -7.62 -8.76
CA PRO A 250 -4.26 -6.95 -8.76
C PRO A 250 -4.71 -6.38 -10.11
N ASP A 251 -3.77 -5.92 -10.93
CA ASP A 251 -4.04 -5.31 -12.24
C ASP A 251 -4.11 -6.33 -13.39
N SER A 252 -4.03 -7.64 -13.13
CA SER A 252 -3.96 -8.71 -14.15
C SER A 252 -4.99 -8.56 -15.28
N PHE A 253 -6.26 -8.31 -14.96
CA PHE A 253 -7.29 -8.18 -15.99
C PHE A 253 -7.37 -6.78 -16.63
N TRP A 254 -6.71 -5.78 -16.02
CA TRP A 254 -6.64 -4.41 -16.53
C TRP A 254 -5.42 -4.20 -17.45
N MET A 255 -4.31 -4.86 -17.10
CA MET A 255 -3.04 -4.87 -17.81
C MET A 255 -2.66 -6.33 -18.11
N PRO A 256 -3.42 -7.01 -18.99
CA PRO A 256 -3.16 -8.39 -19.32
C PRO A 256 -1.76 -8.53 -19.93
N GLY A 257 -0.99 -9.47 -19.37
CA GLY A 257 0.33 -9.85 -19.82
C GLY A 257 0.39 -11.35 -20.12
N GLY A 258 1.59 -11.83 -20.47
CA GLY A 258 1.80 -13.27 -20.70
C GLY A 258 1.52 -14.12 -19.46
N ASP A 259 1.69 -13.55 -18.25
CA ASP A 259 1.35 -14.18 -16.98
C ASP A 259 -0.15 -14.47 -16.84
N VAL A 260 -1.00 -13.59 -17.36
CA VAL A 260 -2.46 -13.76 -17.31
C VAL A 260 -2.91 -14.81 -18.31
N VAL A 261 -2.32 -14.82 -19.52
CA VAL A 261 -2.56 -15.88 -20.50
C VAL A 261 -2.13 -17.23 -19.93
N GLN A 262 -0.93 -17.32 -19.35
CA GLN A 262 -0.44 -18.54 -18.70
C GLN A 262 -1.38 -19.01 -17.59
N MET A 263 -1.82 -18.11 -16.70
CA MET A 263 -2.75 -18.42 -15.61
C MET A 263 -4.09 -18.99 -16.14
N LEU A 264 -4.69 -18.34 -17.13
CA LEU A 264 -6.02 -18.73 -17.64
C LEU A 264 -5.98 -20.01 -18.47
N GLU A 265 -4.99 -20.17 -19.35
CA GLU A 265 -4.81 -21.39 -20.15
C GLU A 265 -4.46 -22.59 -19.26
N THR A 266 -3.60 -22.37 -18.25
CA THR A 266 -3.28 -23.40 -17.25
C THR A 266 -4.52 -23.80 -16.45
N LYS A 267 -5.36 -22.85 -16.03
CA LYS A 267 -6.63 -23.13 -15.36
C LYS A 267 -7.55 -23.97 -16.25
N TYR A 268 -7.78 -23.53 -17.49
CA TYR A 268 -8.68 -24.20 -18.43
C TYR A 268 -8.33 -25.68 -18.59
N HIS A 269 -7.05 -25.99 -18.82
CA HIS A 269 -6.60 -27.37 -19.01
C HIS A 269 -6.41 -28.17 -17.71
N LEU A 270 -6.25 -27.53 -16.55
CA LEU A 270 -6.25 -28.24 -15.26
C LEU A 270 -7.66 -28.64 -14.82
N GLU A 271 -8.68 -27.86 -15.17
CA GLU A 271 -10.07 -28.22 -14.91
C GLU A 271 -10.50 -29.47 -15.69
N ASP A 272 -9.94 -29.69 -16.90
CA ASP A 272 -10.07 -30.95 -17.65
C ASP A 272 -9.41 -32.17 -16.96
N LEU A 273 -8.56 -31.92 -15.95
CA LEU A 273 -7.83 -32.94 -15.17
C LEU A 273 -8.42 -33.10 -13.75
N ASP A 274 -9.69 -32.72 -13.56
CA ASP A 274 -10.44 -32.81 -12.29
C ASP A 274 -9.84 -32.00 -11.12
N VAL A 275 -9.12 -30.92 -11.45
CA VAL A 275 -8.58 -29.96 -10.47
C VAL A 275 -9.50 -28.75 -10.40
N LYS A 276 -10.04 -28.44 -9.22
CA LYS A 276 -10.83 -27.22 -9.03
C LYS A 276 -9.92 -26.01 -8.82
N ILE A 277 -10.09 -24.96 -9.62
CA ILE A 277 -9.32 -23.72 -9.53
C ILE A 277 -10.21 -22.51 -9.23
N ASP A 278 -9.92 -21.77 -8.16
CA ASP A 278 -10.47 -20.43 -7.93
C ASP A 278 -9.35 -19.37 -8.10
N ILE A 279 -9.66 -18.16 -8.56
CA ILE A 279 -8.67 -17.09 -8.77
C ILE A 279 -8.83 -15.98 -7.71
N SER A 280 -7.71 -15.53 -7.15
CA SER A 280 -7.61 -14.34 -6.31
C SER A 280 -6.61 -13.35 -6.89
N LEU A 281 -7.02 -12.07 -6.95
CA LEU A 281 -6.15 -10.95 -7.29
C LEU A 281 -5.85 -10.06 -6.08
N SER A 282 -6.22 -10.52 -4.88
CA SER A 282 -6.05 -9.74 -3.65
C SER A 282 -4.60 -9.72 -3.21
N GLU A 283 -4.15 -8.62 -2.61
CA GLU A 283 -2.87 -8.56 -1.88
C GLU A 283 -2.90 -9.45 -0.62
N HIS A 284 -4.09 -9.83 -0.15
CA HIS A 284 -4.32 -10.67 1.03
C HIS A 284 -5.25 -11.85 0.68
N PRO A 285 -4.76 -12.84 -0.08
CA PRO A 285 -5.58 -13.93 -0.61
C PRO A 285 -6.06 -14.86 0.52
N ILE A 286 -7.37 -15.14 0.56
CA ILE A 286 -7.96 -16.04 1.56
C ILE A 286 -7.77 -17.50 1.11
N GLY A 287 -6.78 -18.18 1.69
CA GLY A 287 -6.42 -19.56 1.36
C GLY A 287 -7.16 -20.65 2.14
N VAL A 288 -8.13 -20.32 2.99
CA VAL A 288 -8.87 -21.31 3.79
C VAL A 288 -9.75 -22.19 2.90
N GLY A 289 -9.63 -23.52 3.05
CA GLY A 289 -10.42 -24.50 2.31
C GLY A 289 -9.89 -24.78 0.89
N TYR A 290 -8.59 -24.58 0.67
CA TYR A 290 -7.84 -25.02 -0.51
C TYR A 290 -6.74 -25.99 -0.07
N ASP A 291 -6.33 -26.87 -0.97
CA ASP A 291 -5.24 -27.83 -0.74
C ASP A 291 -3.86 -27.17 -0.92
N LEU A 292 -3.75 -26.24 -1.86
CA LEU A 292 -2.56 -25.42 -2.09
C LEU A 292 -2.90 -24.09 -2.78
N ALA A 293 -1.96 -23.15 -2.78
CA ALA A 293 -2.01 -21.96 -3.61
C ALA A 293 -0.92 -21.97 -4.70
N HIS A 294 -1.30 -21.57 -5.91
CA HIS A 294 -0.39 -21.36 -7.02
C HIS A 294 -0.28 -19.86 -7.29
N VAL A 295 0.87 -19.28 -6.94
CA VAL A 295 1.18 -17.88 -7.20
C VAL A 295 1.84 -17.76 -8.57
N PHE A 296 1.46 -16.75 -9.34
CA PHE A 296 2.04 -16.45 -10.64
C PHE A 296 2.89 -15.19 -10.56
N ASN A 297 4.00 -15.19 -11.30
CA ASN A 297 4.90 -14.07 -11.50
C ASN A 297 5.86 -13.79 -10.31
N SER A 298 7.07 -13.32 -10.63
CA SER A 298 8.06 -12.87 -9.64
C SER A 298 8.62 -11.47 -9.97
N GLN A 299 8.02 -10.75 -10.91
CA GLN A 299 8.49 -9.45 -11.39
C GLN A 299 8.10 -8.30 -10.47
N ILE A 300 6.92 -8.34 -9.84
CA ILE A 300 6.45 -7.30 -8.90
C ILE A 300 6.76 -7.72 -7.45
N ALA A 301 7.95 -8.30 -7.25
CA ALA A 301 8.28 -9.23 -6.18
C ALA A 301 7.82 -8.86 -4.76
N TYR A 302 7.61 -7.58 -4.45
CA TYR A 302 7.03 -7.14 -3.17
C TYR A 302 5.59 -7.62 -2.96
N GLN A 303 4.73 -7.52 -3.97
CA GLN A 303 3.32 -7.90 -3.85
C GLN A 303 3.18 -9.41 -3.73
N GLU A 304 3.83 -10.18 -4.62
CA GLU A 304 3.76 -11.65 -4.55
C GLU A 304 4.44 -12.16 -3.27
N PHE A 305 5.46 -11.47 -2.77
CA PHE A 305 6.05 -11.78 -1.47
C PHE A 305 5.05 -11.63 -0.32
N GLU A 306 4.27 -10.54 -0.27
CA GLU A 306 3.26 -10.36 0.77
C GLU A 306 2.10 -11.37 0.64
N GLN A 307 1.68 -11.70 -0.59
CA GLN A 307 0.68 -12.73 -0.86
C GLN A 307 1.17 -14.11 -0.36
N VAL A 308 2.39 -14.51 -0.73
CA VAL A 308 3.02 -15.75 -0.27
C VAL A 308 3.13 -15.74 1.25
N ARG A 309 3.62 -14.65 1.85
CA ARG A 309 3.75 -14.53 3.31
C ARG A 309 2.42 -14.79 4.01
N HIS A 310 1.33 -14.20 3.52
CA HIS A 310 -0.01 -14.40 4.08
C HIS A 310 -0.49 -15.86 3.97
N LEU A 311 -0.30 -16.50 2.80
CA LEU A 311 -0.67 -17.90 2.57
C LEU A 311 0.16 -18.86 3.43
N LYS A 312 1.45 -18.57 3.61
CA LYS A 312 2.35 -19.36 4.48
C LYS A 312 2.00 -19.21 5.96
N GLN A 313 1.53 -18.05 6.40
CA GLN A 313 1.09 -17.82 7.79
C GLN A 313 -0.08 -18.70 8.20
N ILE A 314 -0.97 -19.03 7.26
CA ILE A 314 -2.10 -19.96 7.51
C ILE A 314 -1.75 -21.42 7.23
N GLY A 315 -0.47 -21.72 6.97
CA GLY A 315 0.03 -23.08 6.75
C GLY A 315 -0.27 -23.68 5.37
N LEU A 316 -0.71 -22.87 4.40
CA LEU A 316 -1.03 -23.40 3.08
C LEU A 316 0.25 -23.76 2.29
N PRO A 317 0.29 -24.89 1.58
CA PRO A 317 1.34 -25.18 0.59
C PRO A 317 1.27 -24.17 -0.56
N VAL A 318 2.41 -23.66 -1.00
CA VAL A 318 2.50 -22.64 -2.05
C VAL A 318 3.51 -23.03 -3.11
N CYS A 319 3.10 -23.06 -4.37
CA CYS A 319 4.01 -23.14 -5.52
C CYS A 319 4.00 -21.83 -6.32
N LEU A 320 5.10 -21.56 -7.03
CA LEU A 320 5.29 -20.31 -7.76
C LEU A 320 5.67 -20.56 -9.23
N SER A 321 4.82 -20.13 -10.16
CA SER A 321 5.24 -19.90 -11.55
C SER A 321 6.14 -18.69 -11.60
N THR A 322 7.43 -18.91 -11.84
CA THR A 322 8.45 -17.86 -11.61
C THR A 322 8.36 -16.72 -12.62
N ILE A 323 8.15 -17.01 -13.90
CA ILE A 323 8.08 -16.01 -14.99
C ILE A 323 9.24 -15.00 -14.88
N TYR A 324 10.43 -15.51 -14.57
CA TYR A 324 11.58 -14.72 -14.17
C TYR A 324 12.30 -14.13 -15.36
N TRP A 325 12.58 -12.81 -15.30
CA TRP A 325 13.39 -12.08 -16.27
C TRP A 325 14.53 -11.35 -15.54
N ASP A 326 15.75 -11.48 -16.05
CA ASP A 326 16.85 -10.62 -15.61
C ASP A 326 16.72 -9.23 -16.25
N GLU A 327 16.31 -8.24 -15.45
CA GLU A 327 16.12 -6.87 -15.92
C GLU A 327 17.42 -6.03 -15.96
N THR A 328 18.59 -6.58 -15.58
CA THR A 328 19.84 -5.81 -15.46
C THR A 328 20.19 -5.10 -16.77
N GLU A 329 20.21 -5.85 -17.88
CA GLU A 329 20.53 -5.32 -19.21
C GLU A 329 19.39 -4.44 -19.74
N THR A 330 18.14 -4.84 -19.51
CA THR A 330 16.93 -4.17 -20.01
C THR A 330 16.80 -2.73 -19.50
N LYS A 331 17.03 -2.48 -18.21
CA LYS A 331 16.83 -1.13 -17.62
C LYS A 331 17.83 -0.11 -18.17
N TRP A 332 19.06 -0.52 -18.42
CA TRP A 332 20.05 0.34 -19.07
C TRP A 332 19.75 0.48 -20.56
N ALA A 333 19.48 -0.63 -21.25
CA ALA A 333 19.30 -0.65 -22.69
C ALA A 333 18.11 0.20 -23.16
N ASP A 334 16.96 0.12 -22.50
CA ASP A 334 15.79 0.93 -22.87
C ASP A 334 16.06 2.44 -22.74
N VAL A 335 16.69 2.85 -21.62
CA VAL A 335 17.06 4.25 -21.39
C VAL A 335 18.07 4.73 -22.44
N ALA A 336 19.07 3.91 -22.74
CA ALA A 336 20.10 4.22 -23.71
C ALA A 336 19.55 4.38 -25.11
N VAL A 337 18.80 3.39 -25.59
CA VAL A 337 18.19 3.43 -26.92
C VAL A 337 17.31 4.67 -27.08
N ARG A 338 16.43 4.98 -26.11
CA ARG A 338 15.61 6.21 -26.18
C ARG A 338 16.45 7.48 -26.24
N ALA A 339 17.51 7.58 -25.43
CA ALA A 339 18.38 8.74 -25.40
C ALA A 339 19.11 8.93 -26.73
N ILE A 340 19.63 7.86 -27.31
CA ILE A 340 20.33 7.85 -28.60
C ILE A 340 19.40 8.39 -29.70
N PHE A 341 18.20 7.81 -29.84
CA PHE A 341 17.24 8.16 -30.89
C PHE A 341 16.51 9.50 -30.66
N LYS A 342 16.51 10.03 -29.43
CA LYS A 342 16.02 11.39 -29.12
C LYS A 342 17.06 12.48 -29.35
N THR A 343 18.35 12.21 -29.11
CA THR A 343 19.40 13.25 -29.07
C THR A 343 20.24 13.36 -30.34
N ALA A 344 20.36 12.30 -31.14
CA ALA A 344 21.15 12.32 -32.36
C ALA A 344 20.63 13.38 -33.36
N LYS A 345 21.54 14.26 -33.82
CA LYS A 345 21.23 15.36 -34.74
C LYS A 345 21.39 14.97 -36.21
N ASN A 346 22.20 13.95 -36.50
CA ASN A 346 22.47 13.44 -37.84
C ASN A 346 22.87 11.96 -37.78
N GLU A 347 22.95 11.32 -38.96
CA GLU A 347 23.21 9.88 -39.09
C GLU A 347 24.60 9.47 -38.58
N ALA A 348 25.64 10.30 -38.79
CA ALA A 348 26.99 9.99 -38.30
C ALA A 348 27.04 9.94 -36.77
N GLN A 349 26.43 10.94 -36.10
CA GLN A 349 26.34 10.98 -34.65
C GLN A 349 25.50 9.83 -34.08
N LEU A 350 24.45 9.43 -34.80
CA LEU A 350 23.63 8.27 -34.41
C LEU A 350 24.46 6.98 -34.44
N GLN A 351 25.25 6.77 -35.49
CA GLN A 351 26.14 5.61 -35.61
C GLN A 351 27.19 5.59 -34.50
N ASP A 352 27.84 6.73 -34.20
CA ASP A 352 28.80 6.81 -33.09
C ASP A 352 28.15 6.40 -31.74
N TYR A 353 26.93 6.85 -31.48
CA TYR A 353 26.19 6.48 -30.27
C TYR A 353 25.79 5.01 -30.24
N LEU A 354 25.39 4.44 -31.38
CA LEU A 354 25.06 3.01 -31.48
C LEU A 354 26.32 2.14 -31.31
N ASP A 355 27.48 2.59 -31.78
CA ASP A 355 28.75 1.92 -31.57
C ASP A 355 29.18 1.92 -30.10
N GLU A 356 29.06 3.07 -29.42
CA GLU A 356 29.30 3.15 -27.98
C GLU A 356 28.31 2.29 -27.18
N PHE A 357 27.04 2.25 -27.60
CA PHE A 357 26.00 1.43 -27.00
C PHE A 357 26.28 -0.06 -27.17
N ARG A 358 26.57 -0.51 -28.39
CA ARG A 358 26.92 -1.91 -28.71
C ARG A 358 28.10 -2.41 -27.89
N ASN A 359 29.10 -1.55 -27.68
CA ASN A 359 30.28 -1.84 -26.88
C ASN A 359 30.07 -1.66 -25.37
N GLN A 360 28.86 -1.34 -24.92
CA GLN A 360 28.49 -1.15 -23.51
C GLN A 360 29.36 -0.08 -22.80
N ARG A 361 29.75 0.97 -23.51
CA ARG A 361 30.57 2.08 -22.99
C ARG A 361 29.75 3.31 -22.61
N LEU A 362 28.46 3.30 -22.91
CA LEU A 362 27.59 4.47 -22.83
C LEU A 362 26.94 4.58 -21.44
N GLU A 363 27.33 5.62 -20.68
CA GLU A 363 26.77 5.95 -19.36
C GLU A 363 25.75 7.09 -19.49
N ILE A 364 24.55 6.90 -18.91
CA ILE A 364 23.48 7.91 -18.96
C ILE A 364 22.96 8.17 -17.56
N LYS A 365 23.10 9.41 -17.08
CA LYS A 365 22.57 9.87 -15.77
C LYS A 365 23.01 8.97 -14.60
N GLY A 366 24.24 8.47 -14.62
CA GLY A 366 24.78 7.57 -13.58
C GLY A 366 24.32 6.12 -13.69
N ILE A 367 23.58 5.76 -14.74
CA ILE A 367 23.21 4.37 -15.07
C ILE A 367 24.21 3.85 -16.10
N SER A 368 24.92 2.78 -15.73
CA SER A 368 25.95 2.12 -16.53
C SER A 368 25.59 0.63 -16.68
N PRO A 369 26.02 -0.04 -17.77
CA PRO A 369 25.76 -1.47 -17.97
C PRO A 369 26.32 -2.38 -16.85
N VAL A 370 27.24 -1.88 -16.02
CA VAL A 370 27.87 -2.61 -14.91
C VAL A 370 27.44 -2.16 -13.51
N SER A 371 26.67 -1.07 -13.37
CA SER A 371 26.24 -0.53 -12.07
C SER A 371 24.71 -0.39 -12.03
N PRO A 372 23.99 -1.45 -11.60
CA PRO A 372 22.54 -1.40 -11.51
C PRO A 372 22.08 -0.43 -10.41
N SER A 373 20.91 0.18 -10.59
CA SER A 373 20.39 1.13 -9.61
C SER A 373 20.19 0.48 -8.22
N PRO A 374 20.27 1.23 -7.11
CA PRO A 374 19.98 0.72 -5.77
C PRO A 374 18.59 0.05 -5.65
N PHE A 375 17.62 0.51 -6.44
CA PHE A 375 16.30 -0.10 -6.54
C PHE A 375 16.34 -1.53 -7.08
N TYR A 376 17.21 -1.83 -8.07
CA TYR A 376 17.36 -3.19 -8.59
C TYR A 376 17.94 -4.15 -7.53
N ALA A 377 18.91 -3.71 -6.73
CA ALA A 377 19.44 -4.51 -5.63
C ALA A 377 18.34 -4.86 -4.60
N MET A 378 17.43 -3.93 -4.33
CA MET A 378 16.26 -4.16 -3.49
C MET A 378 15.30 -5.19 -4.11
N VAL A 379 14.89 -5.04 -5.37
CA VAL A 379 14.00 -6.01 -6.05
C VAL A 379 14.61 -7.40 -6.03
N LYS A 380 15.91 -7.51 -6.33
CA LYS A 380 16.65 -8.78 -6.31
C LYS A 380 16.63 -9.46 -4.93
N SER A 381 16.76 -8.67 -3.85
CA SER A 381 16.66 -9.16 -2.47
C SER A 381 15.27 -9.71 -2.17
N VAL A 382 14.21 -9.00 -2.60
CA VAL A 382 12.82 -9.44 -2.39
C VAL A 382 12.52 -10.71 -3.19
N GLN A 383 12.93 -10.78 -4.47
CA GLN A 383 12.78 -11.97 -5.31
C GLN A 383 13.45 -13.20 -4.69
N ARG A 384 14.67 -13.04 -4.16
CA ARG A 384 15.36 -14.12 -3.47
C ARG A 384 14.52 -14.66 -2.30
N ARG A 385 13.97 -13.78 -1.47
CA ARG A 385 13.14 -14.19 -0.32
C ARG A 385 11.84 -14.85 -0.75
N LEU A 386 11.22 -14.34 -1.81
CA LEU A 386 10.04 -14.96 -2.43
C LEU A 386 10.36 -16.41 -2.84
N PHE A 387 11.46 -16.63 -3.57
CA PHE A 387 11.91 -17.98 -3.96
C PHE A 387 12.26 -18.87 -2.76
N GLU A 388 12.80 -18.29 -1.69
CA GLU A 388 13.10 -19.02 -0.45
C GLU A 388 11.82 -19.45 0.29
N GLN A 389 10.75 -18.64 0.30
CA GLN A 389 9.53 -18.89 1.09
C GLN A 389 8.53 -19.88 0.50
N VAL A 390 8.40 -19.94 -0.82
CA VAL A 390 7.45 -20.85 -1.49
C VAL A 390 7.89 -22.32 -1.31
N ASP A 391 7.00 -23.29 -1.32
CA ASP A 391 7.40 -24.69 -1.14
C ASP A 391 8.04 -25.27 -2.43
N TYR A 392 7.61 -24.78 -3.59
CA TYR A 392 7.98 -25.35 -4.89
C TYR A 392 8.05 -24.30 -6.02
N LEU A 393 8.99 -24.44 -6.95
CA LEU A 393 9.11 -23.55 -8.11
C LEU A 393 8.63 -24.22 -9.40
N LEU A 394 7.99 -23.44 -10.26
CA LEU A 394 7.49 -23.84 -11.58
C LEU A 394 8.09 -22.93 -12.67
N PRO A 395 9.40 -23.05 -12.98
CA PRO A 395 10.03 -22.24 -14.02
C PRO A 395 9.62 -22.69 -15.43
N ASN A 396 9.58 -21.76 -16.38
CA ASN A 396 9.22 -22.03 -17.77
C ASN A 396 10.30 -22.81 -18.54
N SER A 397 11.54 -22.86 -18.02
CA SER A 397 12.62 -23.65 -18.60
C SER A 397 13.70 -24.00 -17.57
N GLN A 398 14.58 -24.94 -17.93
CA GLN A 398 15.79 -25.18 -17.14
C GLN A 398 16.75 -23.98 -17.15
N LEU A 399 16.81 -23.21 -18.25
CA LEU A 399 17.65 -22.02 -18.34
C LEU A 399 17.15 -20.92 -17.39
N GLU A 400 15.83 -20.76 -17.27
CA GLU A 400 15.25 -19.84 -16.29
C GLU A 400 15.62 -20.24 -14.86
N MET A 401 15.51 -21.53 -14.50
CA MET A 401 15.93 -22.00 -13.18
C MET A 401 17.43 -21.79 -12.95
N ARG A 402 18.26 -21.97 -13.99
CA ARG A 402 19.69 -21.70 -13.93
C ARG A 402 19.99 -20.22 -13.68
N GLU A 403 19.28 -19.30 -14.34
CA GLU A 403 19.40 -17.87 -14.09
C GLU A 403 18.96 -17.51 -12.66
N ILE A 404 17.83 -18.05 -12.18
CA ILE A 404 17.39 -17.87 -10.78
C ILE A 404 18.50 -18.34 -9.82
N SER A 405 19.11 -19.50 -10.08
CA SER A 405 20.19 -20.06 -9.26
C SER A 405 21.43 -19.14 -9.27
N LEU A 406 21.90 -18.73 -10.45
CA LEU A 406 23.09 -17.89 -10.62
C LEU A 406 22.91 -16.49 -10.04
N ARG A 407 21.73 -15.89 -10.24
CA ARG A 407 21.46 -14.51 -9.85
C ARG A 407 21.05 -14.39 -8.39
N HIS A 408 20.28 -15.34 -7.86
CA HIS A 408 19.70 -15.25 -6.51
C HIS A 408 20.29 -16.25 -5.49
N GLY A 409 21.15 -17.19 -5.92
CA GLY A 409 21.76 -18.19 -5.03
C GLY A 409 20.81 -19.33 -4.62
N ILE A 410 19.75 -19.56 -5.39
CA ILE A 410 18.72 -20.58 -5.14
C ILE A 410 19.13 -21.90 -5.80
N CYS A 411 20.00 -22.68 -5.16
CA CYS A 411 20.57 -23.89 -5.79
C CYS A 411 19.83 -25.20 -5.46
N ASN A 412 19.13 -25.26 -4.31
CA ASN A 412 18.56 -26.51 -3.78
C ASN A 412 17.02 -26.49 -3.73
N LYS A 413 16.38 -25.55 -4.42
CA LYS A 413 14.92 -25.43 -4.39
C LYS A 413 14.31 -26.48 -5.31
N PRO A 414 13.34 -27.29 -4.84
CA PRO A 414 12.68 -28.27 -5.69
C PRO A 414 11.83 -27.55 -6.75
N PHE A 415 11.85 -28.07 -7.97
CA PHE A 415 11.14 -27.45 -9.09
C PHE A 415 10.69 -28.47 -10.15
N THR A 416 9.68 -28.08 -10.92
CA THR A 416 9.24 -28.78 -12.13
C THR A 416 9.16 -27.76 -13.26
N VAL A 417 9.78 -28.06 -14.40
CA VAL A 417 9.72 -27.15 -15.56
C VAL A 417 8.33 -27.18 -16.17
N VAL A 418 7.65 -26.04 -16.22
CA VAL A 418 6.32 -25.86 -16.81
C VAL A 418 6.42 -24.91 -17.98
N PRO A 419 6.60 -25.40 -19.23
CA PRO A 419 6.81 -24.51 -20.36
C PRO A 419 5.55 -23.70 -20.70
N ASN A 420 5.73 -22.54 -21.34
CA ASN A 420 4.64 -21.83 -22.00
C ASN A 420 4.09 -22.69 -23.16
N GLY A 421 2.77 -22.59 -23.36
CA GLY A 421 2.06 -23.27 -24.43
C GLY A 421 1.62 -22.34 -25.56
N VAL A 422 1.23 -22.95 -26.68
CA VAL A 422 0.45 -22.32 -27.75
C VAL A 422 -0.82 -23.15 -27.99
N ASN A 423 -1.90 -22.50 -28.45
CA ASN A 423 -3.15 -23.17 -28.83
C ASN A 423 -3.09 -23.61 -30.31
N PRO A 424 -3.01 -24.92 -30.61
CA PRO A 424 -2.94 -25.39 -31.98
C PRO A 424 -4.20 -25.12 -32.79
N GLU A 425 -5.39 -25.06 -32.16
CA GLU A 425 -6.65 -24.84 -32.86
C GLU A 425 -6.76 -23.46 -33.52
N VAL A 426 -5.93 -22.51 -33.07
CA VAL A 426 -5.94 -21.13 -33.59
C VAL A 426 -4.84 -20.91 -34.62
N PHE A 427 -3.63 -21.41 -34.37
CA PHE A 427 -2.44 -21.03 -35.13
C PHE A 427 -1.95 -22.10 -36.12
N LEU A 428 -2.28 -23.39 -35.89
CA LEU A 428 -1.86 -24.45 -36.81
C LEU A 428 -2.61 -24.30 -38.13
N ASP A 429 -1.86 -24.28 -39.23
CA ASP A 429 -2.39 -24.21 -40.61
C ASP A 429 -3.37 -23.04 -40.84
N ALA A 430 -3.12 -21.90 -40.17
CA ALA A 430 -3.94 -20.70 -40.31
C ALA A 430 -3.98 -20.20 -41.77
N ASP A 431 -5.16 -19.74 -42.22
CA ASP A 431 -5.33 -19.21 -43.58
C ASP A 431 -4.79 -17.76 -43.67
N PRO A 432 -3.86 -17.45 -44.58
CA PRO A 432 -3.35 -16.08 -44.77
C PRO A 432 -4.34 -15.13 -45.47
N LYS A 433 -5.36 -15.65 -46.16
CA LYS A 433 -6.25 -14.83 -47.01
C LYS A 433 -6.99 -13.71 -46.26
N PRO A 434 -7.59 -13.92 -45.07
CA PRO A 434 -8.29 -12.86 -44.36
C PRO A 434 -7.43 -11.62 -44.11
N PHE A 435 -6.16 -11.81 -43.75
CA PHE A 435 -5.24 -10.69 -43.54
C PHE A 435 -4.85 -10.02 -44.88
N ILE A 436 -4.51 -10.82 -45.90
CA ILE A 436 -4.12 -10.31 -47.23
C ILE A 436 -5.25 -9.49 -47.86
N GLU A 437 -6.49 -9.98 -47.80
CA GLU A 437 -7.66 -9.27 -48.35
C GLU A 437 -7.93 -7.96 -47.61
N LYS A 438 -7.69 -7.91 -46.30
CA LYS A 438 -7.93 -6.74 -45.46
C LYS A 438 -6.87 -5.65 -45.63
N PHE A 439 -5.60 -6.01 -45.75
CA PHE A 439 -4.47 -5.07 -45.73
C PHE A 439 -3.67 -4.99 -47.04
N GLY A 440 -3.91 -5.90 -48.00
CA GLY A 440 -3.27 -5.89 -49.32
C GLY A 440 -1.78 -6.22 -49.31
N ILE A 441 -1.27 -6.87 -48.25
CA ILE A 441 0.15 -7.13 -48.03
C ILE A 441 0.39 -8.61 -47.71
N LYS A 442 1.46 -9.18 -48.27
CA LYS A 442 1.95 -10.56 -48.07
C LYS A 442 3.47 -10.54 -48.09
N ASP A 443 4.11 -11.61 -47.62
CA ASP A 443 5.56 -11.78 -47.66
C ASP A 443 6.27 -10.65 -46.91
N PHE A 444 5.91 -10.43 -45.65
CA PHE A 444 6.44 -9.32 -44.84
C PHE A 444 7.15 -9.81 -43.57
N VAL A 445 7.90 -8.91 -42.95
CA VAL A 445 8.44 -9.08 -41.59
C VAL A 445 7.43 -8.58 -40.57
N ILE A 446 7.11 -9.38 -39.56
CA ILE A 446 6.16 -9.02 -38.50
C ILE A 446 6.84 -8.82 -37.14
N LEU A 447 6.56 -7.68 -36.51
CA LEU A 447 6.92 -7.33 -35.14
C LEU A 447 5.64 -7.28 -34.29
N ALA A 448 5.33 -8.38 -33.58
CA ALA A 448 4.10 -8.51 -32.82
C ALA A 448 4.30 -8.33 -31.30
N GLY A 449 3.38 -7.61 -30.65
CA GLY A 449 3.39 -7.31 -29.22
C GLY A 449 3.32 -5.81 -28.93
N ARG A 450 2.99 -5.45 -27.68
CA ARG A 450 2.88 -4.04 -27.23
C ARG A 450 4.13 -3.24 -27.62
N LEU A 451 3.93 -2.00 -28.07
CA LEU A 451 5.03 -1.06 -28.31
C LEU A 451 5.58 -0.60 -26.96
N GLU A 452 6.68 -1.23 -26.54
CA GLU A 452 7.36 -0.98 -25.28
C GLU A 452 8.87 -1.18 -25.43
N GLY A 453 9.65 -0.40 -24.69
CA GLY A 453 11.11 -0.43 -24.71
C GLY A 453 11.74 -1.81 -24.58
N ARG A 454 11.13 -2.68 -23.77
CA ARG A 454 11.60 -4.04 -23.51
C ARG A 454 11.71 -4.89 -24.78
N LYS A 455 10.76 -4.72 -25.69
CA LYS A 455 10.61 -5.54 -26.90
C LYS A 455 11.58 -5.13 -28.02
N ASN A 456 12.22 -3.97 -27.89
CA ASN A 456 13.27 -3.47 -28.77
C ASN A 456 12.85 -3.30 -30.24
N GLN A 457 11.56 -3.01 -30.49
CA GLN A 457 11.08 -2.82 -31.87
C GLN A 457 11.75 -1.62 -32.55
N LEU A 458 12.14 -0.58 -31.81
CA LEU A 458 12.79 0.61 -32.36
C LEU A 458 14.12 0.28 -33.07
N LEU A 459 14.99 -0.52 -32.46
CA LEU A 459 16.24 -0.94 -33.13
C LEU A 459 15.96 -1.82 -34.34
N ALA A 460 14.95 -2.70 -34.27
CA ALA A 460 14.58 -3.56 -35.39
C ALA A 460 14.12 -2.74 -36.60
N LEU A 461 13.22 -1.77 -36.36
CA LEU A 461 12.74 -0.84 -37.39
C LEU A 461 13.88 -0.02 -37.98
N TYR A 462 14.80 0.44 -37.13
CA TYR A 462 15.99 1.17 -37.56
C TYR A 462 16.93 0.29 -38.42
N ALA A 463 17.19 -0.93 -37.97
CA ALA A 463 18.07 -1.89 -38.64
C ALA A 463 17.59 -2.26 -40.05
N LEU A 464 16.27 -2.29 -40.25
CA LEU A 464 15.65 -2.68 -41.51
C LEU A 464 15.21 -1.50 -42.39
N ARG A 465 15.37 -0.25 -41.95
CA ARG A 465 14.78 0.93 -42.62
C ARG A 465 15.25 1.19 -44.05
N ASN A 466 16.40 0.64 -44.44
CA ASN A 466 16.98 0.79 -45.77
C ASN A 466 16.75 -0.44 -46.66
N GLU A 467 16.04 -1.44 -46.14
CA GLU A 467 15.76 -2.68 -46.85
C GLU A 467 14.42 -2.58 -47.58
N ASP A 468 14.38 -3.08 -48.82
CA ASP A 468 13.17 -3.10 -49.65
C ASP A 468 12.28 -4.31 -49.33
N ILE A 469 11.93 -4.45 -48.04
CA ILE A 469 11.05 -5.51 -47.52
C ILE A 469 9.87 -4.89 -46.77
N PRO A 470 8.63 -5.38 -46.96
CA PRO A 470 7.50 -4.86 -46.22
C PRO A 470 7.57 -5.25 -44.74
N ILE A 471 7.23 -4.33 -43.84
CA ILE A 471 7.25 -4.57 -42.39
C ILE A 471 5.87 -4.26 -41.80
N VAL A 472 5.35 -5.16 -40.96
CA VAL A 472 4.10 -4.97 -40.23
C VAL A 472 4.38 -5.00 -38.73
N VAL A 473 3.94 -3.96 -38.03
CA VAL A 473 4.02 -3.86 -36.57
C VAL A 473 2.61 -4.03 -36.02
N VAL A 474 2.39 -5.07 -35.20
CA VAL A 474 1.08 -5.35 -34.60
C VAL A 474 1.16 -5.23 -33.08
N GLY A 475 0.49 -4.25 -32.50
CA GLY A 475 0.36 -4.13 -31.06
C GLY A 475 0.05 -2.73 -30.56
N SER A 476 -0.55 -2.66 -29.36
CA SER A 476 -1.06 -1.42 -28.80
C SER A 476 0.06 -0.45 -28.43
N GLN A 477 -0.24 0.84 -28.56
CA GLN A 477 0.65 1.94 -28.19
C GLN A 477 0.68 2.16 -26.66
N TYR A 478 1.17 1.15 -25.94
CA TYR A 478 1.27 1.14 -24.48
C TYR A 478 2.16 2.26 -23.95
N ASP A 479 3.36 2.41 -24.52
CA ASP A 479 4.27 3.52 -24.26
C ASP A 479 4.24 4.49 -25.44
N ARG A 480 3.52 5.62 -25.27
CA ARG A 480 3.33 6.60 -26.35
C ARG A 480 4.64 7.21 -26.82
N ASP A 481 5.54 7.54 -25.90
CA ASP A 481 6.86 8.09 -26.19
C ASP A 481 7.69 7.12 -27.05
N TYR A 482 7.65 5.83 -26.71
CA TYR A 482 8.34 4.79 -27.47
C TYR A 482 7.70 4.57 -28.84
N ALA A 483 6.38 4.53 -28.90
CA ALA A 483 5.63 4.35 -30.14
C ALA A 483 5.89 5.51 -31.13
N GLU A 484 5.98 6.75 -30.64
CA GLU A 484 6.35 7.91 -31.44
C GLU A 484 7.77 7.79 -32.00
N LEU A 485 8.73 7.33 -31.20
CA LEU A 485 10.08 7.05 -31.68
C LEU A 485 10.09 5.96 -32.76
N CYS A 486 9.35 4.87 -32.57
CA CYS A 486 9.22 3.79 -33.56
C CYS A 486 8.68 4.33 -34.88
N LYS A 487 7.61 5.13 -34.84
CA LYS A 487 7.02 5.75 -36.04
C LYS A 487 7.95 6.76 -36.71
N LYS A 488 8.69 7.55 -35.93
CA LYS A 488 9.64 8.55 -36.42
C LYS A 488 10.79 7.92 -37.21
N TRP A 489 11.30 6.78 -36.74
CA TRP A 489 12.49 6.13 -37.30
C TRP A 489 12.17 4.93 -38.20
N ALA A 490 10.90 4.58 -38.36
CA ALA A 490 10.44 3.60 -39.34
C ALA A 490 10.61 4.11 -40.78
N ALA A 491 10.81 3.18 -41.70
CA ALA A 491 10.76 3.44 -43.14
C ALA A 491 9.32 3.68 -43.64
N GLN A 492 9.18 4.14 -44.88
CA GLN A 492 7.87 4.44 -45.47
C GLN A 492 7.01 3.19 -45.73
N ASN A 493 7.64 2.01 -45.82
CA ASN A 493 7.02 0.71 -46.09
C ASN A 493 6.61 -0.05 -44.81
N VAL A 494 6.44 0.63 -43.69
CA VAL A 494 6.01 0.04 -42.41
C VAL A 494 4.52 0.28 -42.16
N LEU A 495 3.76 -0.81 -41.98
CA LEU A 495 2.34 -0.77 -41.60
C LEU A 495 2.19 -0.98 -40.08
N PHE A 496 1.64 0.01 -39.38
CA PHE A 496 1.32 -0.08 -37.96
C PHE A 496 -0.15 -0.45 -37.74
N ILE A 497 -0.40 -1.53 -37.00
CA ILE A 497 -1.71 -2.03 -36.63
C ILE A 497 -1.81 -2.08 -35.11
N ASP A 498 -2.79 -1.40 -34.52
CA ASP A 498 -2.89 -1.25 -33.06
C ASP A 498 -3.31 -2.56 -32.37
N HIS A 499 -4.29 -3.28 -32.92
CA HIS A 499 -4.73 -4.56 -32.38
C HIS A 499 -5.32 -5.47 -33.47
N LEU A 500 -5.03 -6.77 -33.37
CA LEU A 500 -5.67 -7.83 -34.16
C LEU A 500 -6.25 -8.89 -33.20
N PRO A 501 -7.51 -9.31 -33.41
CA PRO A 501 -8.06 -10.50 -32.75
C PRO A 501 -7.19 -11.73 -33.04
N GLN A 502 -7.15 -12.71 -32.14
CA GLN A 502 -6.23 -13.85 -32.26
C GLN A 502 -6.28 -14.60 -33.61
N ARG A 503 -7.47 -14.83 -34.18
CA ARG A 503 -7.59 -15.48 -35.50
C ARG A 503 -7.09 -14.60 -36.65
N GLU A 504 -7.26 -13.28 -36.55
CA GLU A 504 -6.68 -12.35 -37.54
C GLU A 504 -5.17 -12.24 -37.38
N LEU A 505 -4.65 -12.33 -36.15
CA LEU A 505 -3.22 -12.39 -35.87
C LEU A 505 -2.61 -13.70 -36.41
N ALA A 506 -3.28 -14.84 -36.25
CA ALA A 506 -2.87 -16.10 -36.85
C ALA A 506 -2.82 -16.01 -38.39
N SER A 507 -3.82 -15.37 -39.00
CA SER A 507 -3.82 -15.07 -40.43
C SER A 507 -2.67 -14.13 -40.83
N ALA A 508 -2.34 -13.14 -39.99
CA ALA A 508 -1.20 -12.26 -40.20
C ALA A 508 0.14 -13.00 -40.15
N TYR A 509 0.32 -13.93 -39.20
CA TYR A 509 1.48 -14.81 -39.16
C TYR A 509 1.56 -15.68 -40.41
N ALA A 510 0.48 -16.33 -40.81
CA ALA A 510 0.46 -17.15 -42.02
C ALA A 510 0.78 -16.37 -43.31
N ALA A 511 0.49 -15.05 -43.33
CA ALA A 511 0.81 -14.18 -44.45
C ALA A 511 2.25 -13.59 -44.40
N ALA A 512 2.91 -13.69 -43.25
CA ALA A 512 4.25 -13.18 -43.01
C ALA A 512 5.32 -14.25 -43.30
N ARG A 513 6.54 -13.82 -43.67
CA ARG A 513 7.69 -14.71 -43.81
C ARG A 513 8.45 -14.88 -42.51
N VAL A 514 8.63 -13.78 -41.78
CA VAL A 514 9.50 -13.75 -40.60
C VAL A 514 8.83 -13.00 -39.47
N CYS A 515 8.78 -13.63 -38.29
CA CYS A 515 8.49 -12.93 -37.04
C CYS A 515 9.79 -12.61 -36.32
N VAL A 516 9.96 -11.34 -35.93
CA VAL A 516 11.18 -10.84 -35.29
C VAL A 516 10.88 -10.39 -33.86
N LEU A 517 11.64 -10.90 -32.90
CA LEU A 517 11.54 -10.61 -31.47
C LEU A 517 12.95 -10.33 -30.91
N PRO A 518 13.53 -9.15 -31.18
CA PRO A 518 14.89 -8.79 -30.76
C PRO A 518 14.88 -8.22 -29.34
N SER A 519 14.00 -8.74 -28.48
CA SER A 519 13.74 -8.25 -27.13
C SER A 519 14.98 -8.37 -26.23
N TRP A 520 15.11 -7.51 -25.23
CA TRP A 520 16.24 -7.58 -24.30
C TRP A 520 16.26 -8.86 -23.48
N MET A 521 15.08 -9.47 -23.26
CA MET A 521 14.93 -10.75 -22.58
C MET A 521 13.62 -11.41 -23.01
N GLU A 522 13.64 -12.73 -23.18
CA GLU A 522 12.45 -13.56 -23.38
C GLU A 522 12.58 -14.84 -22.54
N SER A 523 11.48 -15.21 -21.89
CA SER A 523 11.34 -16.58 -21.34
C SER A 523 11.15 -17.55 -22.49
N THR A 524 10.30 -17.18 -23.44
CA THR A 524 10.17 -17.73 -24.80
C THR A 524 9.40 -16.82 -25.74
N GLY A 525 8.44 -16.08 -25.17
CA GLY A 525 7.49 -15.25 -25.88
C GLY A 525 6.41 -16.10 -26.57
N LEU A 526 5.15 -15.98 -26.14
CA LEU A 526 4.00 -16.64 -26.80
C LEU A 526 3.99 -16.35 -28.31
N VAL A 527 4.33 -15.12 -28.68
CA VAL A 527 4.48 -14.65 -30.07
C VAL A 527 5.37 -15.56 -30.93
N ALA A 528 6.50 -16.04 -30.40
CA ALA A 528 7.41 -16.89 -31.17
C ALA A 528 6.81 -18.28 -31.42
N LEU A 529 6.12 -18.85 -30.41
CA LEU A 529 5.43 -20.12 -30.53
C LEU A 529 4.25 -20.04 -31.51
N GLU A 530 3.45 -18.98 -31.40
CA GLU A 530 2.32 -18.67 -32.28
C GLU A 530 2.77 -18.51 -33.74
N ALA A 531 3.80 -17.70 -33.98
CA ALA A 531 4.33 -17.46 -35.32
C ALA A 531 4.91 -18.74 -35.94
N ALA A 532 5.72 -19.50 -35.20
CA ALA A 532 6.29 -20.76 -35.68
C ALA A 532 5.20 -21.78 -36.06
N LEU A 533 4.11 -21.84 -35.29
CA LEU A 533 3.01 -22.77 -35.57
C LEU A 533 2.23 -22.38 -36.84
N ALA A 534 2.17 -21.09 -37.13
CA ALA A 534 1.58 -20.52 -38.35
C ALA A 534 2.56 -20.46 -39.55
N ASP A 535 3.65 -21.25 -39.51
CA ASP A 535 4.69 -21.34 -40.55
C ASP A 535 5.59 -20.12 -40.79
N CYS A 536 5.64 -19.16 -39.86
CA CYS A 536 6.65 -18.11 -39.91
C CYS A 536 8.05 -18.66 -39.58
N SER A 537 9.07 -18.15 -40.26
CA SER A 537 10.43 -18.21 -39.73
C SER A 537 10.53 -17.31 -38.50
N VAL A 538 11.24 -17.76 -37.46
CA VAL A 538 11.34 -16.99 -36.21
C VAL A 538 12.77 -16.51 -36.00
N VAL A 539 12.91 -15.19 -35.78
CA VAL A 539 14.15 -14.53 -35.35
C VAL A 539 13.95 -14.05 -33.93
N VAL A 540 14.70 -14.62 -32.98
CA VAL A 540 14.60 -14.29 -31.55
C VAL A 540 15.92 -13.77 -31.00
N THR A 541 15.83 -13.05 -29.88
CA THR A 541 17.00 -12.69 -29.09
C THR A 541 17.78 -13.92 -28.61
N ASN A 542 19.11 -13.78 -28.53
CA ASN A 542 20.00 -14.75 -27.91
C ASN A 542 20.11 -14.61 -26.37
N ARG A 543 19.22 -13.83 -25.76
CA ARG A 543 19.09 -13.67 -24.30
C ARG A 543 17.96 -14.53 -23.74
N GLY A 544 18.09 -14.93 -22.48
CA GLY A 544 17.05 -15.64 -21.75
C GLY A 544 16.91 -17.11 -22.14
N ALA A 545 15.67 -17.59 -22.22
CA ALA A 545 15.37 -19.01 -22.31
C ALA A 545 14.92 -19.47 -23.71
N THR A 546 14.95 -18.59 -24.71
CA THR A 546 14.59 -18.89 -26.11
C THR A 546 15.40 -20.06 -26.70
N TRP A 547 16.68 -20.17 -26.36
CA TRP A 547 17.53 -21.31 -26.76
C TRP A 547 17.01 -22.65 -26.21
N GLY A 548 16.47 -22.65 -24.99
CA GLY A 548 15.94 -23.85 -24.36
C GLY A 548 14.67 -24.41 -25.02
N TYR A 549 14.01 -23.62 -25.87
CA TYR A 549 12.82 -24.05 -26.60
C TYR A 549 13.08 -24.32 -28.07
N PHE A 550 13.86 -23.47 -28.73
CA PHE A 550 14.00 -23.55 -30.18
C PHE A 550 15.32 -24.19 -30.63
N GLY A 551 16.35 -24.20 -29.77
CA GLY A 551 17.68 -24.72 -30.13
C GLY A 551 18.17 -24.16 -31.46
N GLU A 552 18.67 -25.01 -32.35
CA GLU A 552 19.16 -24.58 -33.69
C GLU A 552 18.03 -24.30 -34.71
N LEU A 553 16.77 -24.50 -34.34
CA LEU A 553 15.64 -24.40 -35.26
C LEU A 553 15.12 -22.96 -35.44
N ALA A 554 15.55 -22.01 -34.61
CA ALA A 554 15.28 -20.57 -34.77
C ALA A 554 16.52 -19.81 -35.27
N TYR A 555 16.30 -18.60 -35.80
CA TYR A 555 17.39 -17.65 -36.03
C TYR A 555 17.60 -16.79 -34.78
N TYR A 556 18.85 -16.42 -34.50
CA TYR A 556 19.21 -15.64 -33.31
C TYR A 556 19.88 -14.33 -33.67
N CYS A 557 19.51 -13.26 -32.95
CA CYS A 557 20.16 -11.96 -33.03
C CYS A 557 20.65 -11.50 -31.65
N ASN A 558 21.70 -10.68 -31.64
CA ASN A 558 22.14 -9.95 -30.46
C ASN A 558 21.31 -8.65 -30.35
N PRO A 559 20.51 -8.46 -29.29
CA PRO A 559 19.61 -7.30 -29.20
C PRO A 559 20.34 -5.95 -29.07
N LEU A 560 21.64 -5.96 -28.72
CA LEU A 560 22.49 -4.76 -28.63
C LEU A 560 23.05 -4.30 -29.99
N ASP A 561 22.93 -5.12 -31.04
CA ASP A 561 23.61 -4.90 -32.31
C ASP A 561 22.60 -4.82 -33.47
N PRO A 562 22.29 -3.60 -33.97
CA PRO A 562 21.40 -3.41 -35.11
C PRO A 562 21.80 -4.26 -36.33
N GLU A 563 23.10 -4.46 -36.57
CA GLU A 563 23.57 -5.26 -37.70
C GLU A 563 23.28 -6.75 -37.49
N SER A 564 23.42 -7.25 -36.27
CA SER A 564 23.03 -8.62 -35.93
C SER A 564 21.53 -8.85 -36.12
N ILE A 565 20.70 -7.87 -35.75
CA ILE A 565 19.24 -7.93 -35.96
C ILE A 565 18.92 -7.94 -37.47
N ARG A 566 19.57 -7.06 -38.24
CA ARG A 566 19.43 -6.97 -39.69
C ARG A 566 19.79 -8.28 -40.38
N GLU A 567 21.00 -8.79 -40.16
CA GLU A 567 21.52 -9.99 -40.82
C GLU A 567 20.69 -11.24 -40.49
N ALA A 568 20.32 -11.43 -39.22
CA ALA A 568 19.46 -12.56 -38.84
C ALA A 568 18.08 -12.48 -39.51
N THR A 569 17.51 -11.28 -39.61
CA THR A 569 16.19 -11.07 -40.25
C THR A 569 16.24 -11.28 -41.75
N LEU A 570 17.22 -10.68 -42.44
CA LEU A 570 17.37 -10.82 -43.88
C LEU A 570 17.66 -12.26 -44.29
N ARG A 571 18.51 -12.95 -43.53
CA ARG A 571 18.77 -14.37 -43.74
C ARG A 571 17.47 -15.18 -43.65
N ALA A 572 16.71 -15.01 -42.57
CA ALA A 572 15.43 -15.69 -42.39
C ALA A 572 14.43 -15.39 -43.52
N TYR A 573 14.39 -14.13 -43.97
CA TYR A 573 13.45 -13.67 -44.98
C TYR A 573 13.78 -14.20 -46.38
N HIS A 574 15.07 -14.21 -46.75
CA HIS A 574 15.54 -14.67 -48.06
C HIS A 574 15.64 -16.20 -48.14
N GLU A 575 16.01 -16.87 -47.04
CA GLU A 575 16.07 -18.34 -46.99
C GLU A 575 14.68 -18.98 -46.80
N PHE A 576 13.60 -18.20 -46.64
CA PHE A 576 12.26 -18.69 -46.30
C PHE A 576 11.80 -19.92 -47.12
N GLU A 577 11.94 -19.91 -48.45
CA GLU A 577 11.53 -21.07 -49.27
C GLU A 577 12.40 -22.32 -49.02
N ASN A 578 13.71 -22.12 -48.78
CA ASN A 578 14.66 -23.21 -48.54
C ASN A 578 14.61 -23.73 -47.09
N ASP A 579 14.08 -22.93 -46.17
CA ASP A 579 14.05 -23.17 -44.73
C ASP A 579 12.84 -24.02 -44.27
N GLN A 580 11.97 -24.42 -45.20
CA GLN A 580 10.77 -25.21 -44.92
C GLN A 580 11.06 -26.45 -44.03
N PRO A 581 12.09 -27.28 -44.29
CA PRO A 581 12.36 -28.46 -43.45
C PRO A 581 12.71 -28.11 -41.99
N ARG A 582 13.30 -26.93 -41.73
CA ARG A 582 13.63 -26.48 -40.37
C ARG A 582 12.37 -25.98 -39.66
N ARG A 583 11.51 -25.24 -40.37
CA ARG A 583 10.21 -24.77 -39.83
C ARG A 583 9.26 -25.90 -39.51
N GLU A 584 9.16 -26.92 -40.37
CA GLU A 584 8.35 -28.12 -40.11
C GLU A 584 8.82 -28.83 -38.83
N LYS A 585 10.15 -29.02 -38.66
CA LYS A 585 10.71 -29.58 -37.43
C LYS A 585 10.41 -28.73 -36.19
N LEU A 586 10.48 -27.41 -36.31
CA LEU A 586 10.14 -26.49 -35.22
C LEU A 586 8.66 -26.61 -34.85
N ARG A 587 7.78 -26.69 -35.85
CA ARG A 587 6.33 -26.89 -35.67
C ARG A 587 6.05 -28.21 -34.95
N ASP A 588 6.65 -29.31 -35.38
CA ASP A 588 6.52 -30.63 -34.76
C ASP A 588 7.00 -30.64 -33.31
N LEU A 589 8.12 -29.96 -33.03
CA LEU A 589 8.63 -29.78 -31.67
C LEU A 589 7.62 -29.02 -30.79
N ILE A 590 7.05 -27.93 -31.29
CA ILE A 590 6.06 -27.12 -30.55
C ILE A 590 4.80 -27.93 -30.27
N LEU A 591 4.23 -28.60 -31.29
CA LEU A 591 3.05 -29.43 -31.13
C LEU A 591 3.26 -30.55 -30.10
N SER A 592 4.44 -31.14 -30.08
CA SER A 592 4.76 -32.28 -29.23
C SER A 592 5.24 -31.90 -27.82
N GLN A 593 5.67 -30.66 -27.54
CA GLN A 593 6.27 -30.30 -26.24
C GLN A 593 5.78 -28.99 -25.60
N TYR A 594 5.24 -28.06 -26.39
CA TYR A 594 4.97 -26.67 -25.98
C TYR A 594 3.52 -26.27 -26.26
N ASN A 595 2.57 -27.08 -25.79
CA ASN A 595 1.14 -26.77 -25.80
C ASN A 595 0.57 -26.68 -24.37
N TRP A 596 -0.57 -26.00 -24.22
CA TRP A 596 -1.15 -25.73 -22.90
C TRP A 596 -1.64 -26.96 -22.15
N LYS A 597 -2.04 -28.03 -22.86
CA LYS A 597 -2.38 -29.31 -22.24
C LYS A 597 -1.18 -29.90 -21.50
N GLN A 598 -0.01 -29.93 -22.14
CA GLN A 598 1.22 -30.42 -21.51
C GLN A 598 1.71 -29.51 -20.38
N ALA A 599 1.51 -28.20 -20.50
CA ALA A 599 1.79 -27.26 -19.42
C ALA A 599 0.94 -27.58 -18.19
N ALA A 600 -0.36 -27.85 -18.36
CA ALA A 600 -1.25 -28.26 -17.27
C ALA A 600 -0.86 -29.62 -16.66
N GLU A 601 -0.54 -30.63 -17.47
CA GLU A 601 -0.05 -31.93 -16.98
C GLU A 601 1.22 -31.78 -16.12
N LYS A 602 2.18 -30.97 -16.55
CA LYS A 602 3.40 -30.67 -15.78
C LYS A 602 3.12 -29.82 -14.53
N THR A 603 2.17 -28.91 -14.61
CA THR A 603 1.72 -28.11 -13.46
C THR A 603 1.10 -29.00 -12.39
N LEU A 604 0.28 -29.98 -12.78
CA LEU A 604 -0.31 -30.96 -11.87
C LEU A 604 0.76 -31.81 -11.18
N ILE A 605 1.78 -32.26 -11.90
CA ILE A 605 2.96 -32.91 -11.28
C ILE A 605 3.62 -31.97 -10.25
N GLY A 606 3.75 -30.69 -10.60
CA GLY A 606 4.23 -29.65 -9.68
C GLY A 606 3.39 -29.55 -8.40
N TYR A 607 2.06 -29.62 -8.51
CA TYR A 607 1.15 -29.59 -7.35
C TYR A 607 1.30 -30.81 -6.47
N GLU A 608 1.35 -32.00 -7.05
CA GLU A 608 1.55 -33.24 -6.31
C GLU A 608 2.88 -33.23 -5.55
N ASN A 609 3.94 -32.75 -6.19
CA ASN A 609 5.23 -32.59 -5.54
C ASN A 609 5.22 -31.50 -4.45
N THR A 610 4.49 -30.41 -4.66
CA THR A 610 4.30 -29.34 -3.66
C THR A 610 3.65 -29.90 -2.41
N LEU A 611 2.54 -30.64 -2.58
CA LEU A 611 1.82 -31.30 -1.50
C LEU A 611 2.67 -32.37 -0.81
N ALA A 612 3.39 -33.20 -1.58
CA ALA A 612 4.26 -34.24 -1.02
C ALA A 612 5.40 -33.66 -0.18
N ILE A 613 6.07 -32.62 -0.66
CA ILE A 613 7.15 -31.93 0.07
C ILE A 613 6.58 -31.22 1.29
N HIS A 614 5.45 -30.54 1.15
CA HIS A 614 4.79 -29.89 2.28
C HIS A 614 4.38 -30.91 3.34
N ALA A 615 3.75 -32.02 2.97
CA ALA A 615 3.38 -33.10 3.88
C ALA A 615 4.60 -33.76 4.53
N GLN A 616 5.72 -33.94 3.81
CA GLN A 616 6.98 -34.39 4.41
C GLN A 616 7.55 -33.36 5.40
N SER A 617 7.40 -32.07 5.10
CA SER A 617 7.77 -30.97 5.99
C SER A 617 6.90 -30.99 7.26
N SER A 618 5.58 -31.18 7.11
CA SER A 618 4.59 -31.23 8.21
C SER A 618 4.69 -32.52 9.02
N LEU A 619 4.93 -33.69 8.41
CA LEU A 619 5.21 -34.95 9.11
C LEU A 619 6.57 -34.92 9.80
N SER A 620 7.54 -34.21 9.23
CA SER A 620 8.79 -33.86 9.92
C SER A 620 8.62 -32.73 10.94
N GLN A 621 7.43 -32.13 11.08
CA GLN A 621 7.07 -31.21 12.16
C GLN A 621 6.26 -31.92 13.25
N ASP A 622 5.40 -32.89 12.92
CA ASP A 622 4.63 -33.71 13.88
C ASP A 622 5.46 -34.85 14.50
N ASN A 623 6.47 -35.36 13.79
CA ASN A 623 7.55 -36.20 14.35
C ASN A 623 8.82 -35.40 14.68
N LYS A 624 8.77 -34.07 14.57
CA LYS A 624 9.63 -33.21 15.38
C LYS A 624 8.84 -32.77 16.61
N SER A 625 8.81 -33.67 17.59
CA SER A 625 9.40 -33.23 18.87
C SER A 625 10.60 -32.35 18.53
N VAL A 626 10.68 -31.17 19.13
CA VAL A 626 11.80 -30.22 19.28
C VAL A 626 13.22 -30.68 18.84
N GLU A 627 13.53 -31.96 18.81
CA GLU A 627 14.59 -32.70 18.12
C GLU A 627 14.62 -32.57 16.57
N GLY A 628 15.10 -31.42 16.10
CA GLY A 628 15.62 -31.33 14.73
C GLY A 628 15.96 -29.92 14.24
N ARG A 629 15.87 -28.92 15.12
CA ARG A 629 16.51 -27.61 14.95
C ARG A 629 17.47 -27.41 16.12
N GLU A 630 18.67 -26.94 15.85
CA GLU A 630 19.68 -26.77 16.90
C GLU A 630 19.26 -25.65 17.87
N TYR A 631 18.80 -24.49 17.37
CA TYR A 631 18.37 -23.34 18.20
C TYR A 631 17.11 -22.64 17.66
N GLN A 632 16.32 -22.07 18.58
CA GLN A 632 15.21 -21.16 18.32
C GLN A 632 15.66 -19.69 18.38
N VAL A 633 16.63 -19.38 19.24
CA VAL A 633 17.10 -18.01 19.50
C VAL A 633 18.62 -17.96 19.41
N SER A 634 19.17 -16.93 18.76
CA SER A 634 20.60 -16.60 18.84
C SER A 634 20.78 -15.33 19.66
N ILE A 635 21.46 -15.44 20.79
CA ILE A 635 21.77 -14.30 21.67
C ILE A 635 23.15 -13.76 21.27
N ILE A 636 23.19 -12.54 20.78
CA ILE A 636 24.39 -11.89 20.24
C ILE A 636 24.89 -10.86 21.26
N ILE A 637 26.11 -11.08 21.75
CA ILE A 637 26.74 -10.26 22.78
C ILE A 637 28.00 -9.60 22.21
N PRO A 638 27.93 -8.32 21.80
CA PRO A 638 29.13 -7.56 21.47
C PRO A 638 29.90 -7.23 22.75
N VAL A 639 31.20 -7.51 22.76
CA VAL A 639 32.08 -7.33 23.94
C VAL A 639 33.21 -6.38 23.61
N PHE A 640 33.50 -5.43 24.50
CA PHE A 640 34.70 -4.61 24.43
C PHE A 640 35.18 -4.27 25.85
N ASN A 641 36.19 -5.01 26.30
CA ASN A 641 36.74 -4.98 27.67
C ASN A 641 35.68 -5.34 28.74
N LYS A 642 36.05 -5.14 30.00
CA LYS A 642 35.20 -5.24 31.19
C LYS A 642 34.68 -6.66 31.38
N ILE A 643 35.62 -7.61 31.34
CA ILE A 643 35.35 -9.03 31.47
C ILE A 643 34.51 -9.37 32.71
N GLU A 644 34.67 -8.64 33.82
CA GLU A 644 33.91 -8.85 35.05
C GLU A 644 32.39 -8.70 34.84
N TYR A 645 31.96 -7.83 33.94
CA TYR A 645 30.55 -7.65 33.59
C TYR A 645 30.09 -8.69 32.58
N THR A 646 30.92 -9.01 31.59
CA THR A 646 30.64 -10.08 30.62
C THR A 646 30.41 -11.41 31.34
N VAL A 647 31.22 -11.74 32.34
CA VAL A 647 31.05 -12.94 33.17
C VAL A 647 29.72 -12.91 33.94
N ARG A 648 29.34 -11.78 34.53
CA ARG A 648 28.04 -11.65 35.22
C ARG A 648 26.86 -11.79 34.26
N CYS A 649 26.96 -11.21 33.06
CA CYS A 649 25.96 -11.34 32.01
C CYS A 649 25.76 -12.81 31.63
N LEU A 650 26.85 -13.54 31.38
CA LEU A 650 26.78 -14.98 31.05
C LEU A 650 26.23 -15.82 32.21
N GLN A 651 26.62 -15.54 33.45
CA GLN A 651 26.07 -16.21 34.64
C GLN A 651 24.57 -15.95 34.82
N ALA A 652 24.13 -14.70 34.63
CA ALA A 652 22.72 -14.34 34.70
C ALA A 652 21.92 -14.98 33.55
N LEU A 653 22.49 -15.05 32.35
CA LEU A 653 21.91 -15.73 31.20
C LEU A 653 21.73 -17.22 31.50
N GLU A 654 22.75 -17.91 32.01
CA GLU A 654 22.67 -19.33 32.40
C GLU A 654 21.64 -19.58 33.51
N ALA A 655 21.58 -18.68 34.51
CA ALA A 655 20.69 -18.83 35.66
C ALA A 655 19.22 -18.57 35.32
N ASN A 656 18.94 -17.59 34.46
CA ASN A 656 17.60 -17.02 34.28
C ASN A 656 16.96 -17.32 32.91
N THR A 657 17.68 -17.97 32.00
CA THR A 657 17.12 -18.38 30.69
C THR A 657 16.54 -19.80 30.80
N PRO A 658 15.30 -20.03 30.34
CA PRO A 658 14.63 -21.32 30.46
C PRO A 658 15.36 -22.45 29.72
N LYS A 659 15.64 -23.55 30.44
CA LYS A 659 16.37 -24.72 29.92
C LYS A 659 15.62 -25.50 28.83
N ASN A 660 14.30 -25.35 28.74
CA ASN A 660 13.48 -25.98 27.71
C ASN A 660 13.52 -25.20 26.38
N LEU A 661 14.11 -24.01 26.37
CA LEU A 661 14.26 -23.20 25.17
C LEU A 661 15.65 -23.44 24.57
N ARG A 662 15.70 -23.75 23.27
CA ARG A 662 16.98 -23.95 22.57
C ARG A 662 17.53 -22.60 22.14
N TYR A 663 18.67 -22.19 22.68
CA TYR A 663 19.34 -20.96 22.30
C TYR A 663 20.85 -21.18 22.17
N GLU A 664 21.50 -20.40 21.32
CA GLU A 664 22.96 -20.31 21.24
C GLU A 664 23.42 -18.92 21.68
N VAL A 665 24.67 -18.81 22.11
CA VAL A 665 25.30 -17.53 22.45
C VAL A 665 26.42 -17.23 21.46
N ILE A 666 26.39 -16.05 20.87
CA ILE A 666 27.40 -15.57 19.92
C ILE A 666 28.07 -14.33 20.51
N ILE A 667 29.31 -14.48 20.93
CA ILE A 667 30.11 -13.43 21.53
C ILE A 667 31.01 -12.83 20.46
N VAL A 668 30.90 -11.52 20.23
CA VAL A 668 31.75 -10.79 19.29
C VAL A 668 32.67 -9.86 20.09
N ASP A 669 33.88 -10.33 20.38
CA ASP A 669 34.94 -9.54 21.01
C ASP A 669 35.49 -8.51 20.01
N ASN A 670 35.12 -7.25 20.22
CA ASN A 670 35.42 -6.12 19.36
C ASN A 670 36.81 -5.52 19.65
N ALA A 671 37.81 -6.40 19.77
CA ALA A 671 39.22 -6.10 20.08
C ALA A 671 39.50 -5.64 21.53
N SER A 672 39.00 -6.39 22.51
CA SER A 672 39.32 -6.18 23.93
C SER A 672 40.83 -6.30 24.21
N THR A 673 41.32 -5.44 25.10
CA THR A 673 42.72 -5.31 25.51
C THR A 673 42.98 -5.68 26.96
N ASP A 674 41.94 -6.02 27.73
CA ASP A 674 42.04 -6.55 29.08
C ASP A 674 42.08 -8.09 29.08
N ALA A 675 41.71 -8.74 30.20
CA ALA A 675 41.71 -10.21 30.33
C ALA A 675 40.55 -10.92 29.57
N THR A 676 39.68 -10.17 28.88
CA THR A 676 38.58 -10.73 28.08
C THR A 676 39.02 -11.84 27.11
N PRO A 677 40.08 -11.67 26.29
CA PRO A 677 40.50 -12.68 25.32
C PRO A 677 40.81 -14.04 25.97
N ASP A 678 41.55 -14.00 27.07
CA ASP A 678 42.02 -15.18 27.80
C ASP A 678 40.86 -15.93 28.46
N ILE A 679 39.91 -15.18 29.04
CA ILE A 679 38.73 -15.76 29.68
C ILE A 679 37.77 -16.33 28.64
N LEU A 680 37.53 -15.61 27.54
CA LEU A 680 36.66 -16.08 26.46
C LEU A 680 37.22 -17.35 25.80
N ALA A 681 38.54 -17.46 25.63
CA ALA A 681 39.19 -18.66 25.07
C ALA A 681 38.99 -19.92 25.94
N GLY A 682 38.69 -19.75 27.24
CA GLY A 682 38.41 -20.84 28.17
C GLY A 682 36.93 -21.17 28.35
N LEU A 683 36.01 -20.52 27.61
CA LEU A 683 34.58 -20.83 27.69
C LEU A 683 34.27 -22.16 26.97
N GLU A 684 33.55 -23.03 27.65
CA GLU A 684 33.04 -24.29 27.13
C GLU A 684 31.51 -24.23 27.00
N GLY A 685 30.93 -25.05 26.12
CA GLY A 685 29.49 -25.12 25.88
C GLY A 685 29.08 -24.56 24.52
N ASP A 686 27.81 -24.17 24.41
CA ASP A 686 27.19 -23.76 23.14
C ASP A 686 27.38 -22.28 22.83
N VAL A 687 28.65 -21.91 22.67
CA VAL A 687 29.10 -20.52 22.52
C VAL A 687 29.98 -20.39 21.29
N THR A 688 29.63 -19.47 20.40
CA THR A 688 30.46 -19.07 19.26
C THR A 688 31.17 -17.76 19.57
N ILE A 689 32.48 -17.73 19.42
CA ILE A 689 33.30 -16.54 19.76
C ILE A 689 34.00 -16.03 18.51
N VAL A 690 33.80 -14.75 18.21
CA VAL A 690 34.47 -14.03 17.12
C VAL A 690 35.31 -12.92 17.72
N ARG A 691 36.58 -12.85 17.34
CA ARG A 691 37.48 -11.77 17.75
C ARG A 691 37.83 -10.88 16.57
N ASN A 692 37.60 -9.57 16.71
CA ASN A 692 38.06 -8.55 15.78
C ASN A 692 39.48 -8.09 16.12
N GLU A 693 40.23 -7.68 15.09
CA GLU A 693 41.58 -7.09 15.25
C GLU A 693 41.54 -5.65 15.78
N ARG A 694 40.44 -4.93 15.53
CA ARG A 694 40.19 -3.56 15.97
C ARG A 694 38.73 -3.37 16.35
N ASN A 695 38.44 -2.36 17.17
CA ASN A 695 37.07 -2.01 17.51
C ASN A 695 36.35 -1.39 16.30
N LEU A 696 35.32 -2.09 15.79
CA LEU A 696 34.53 -1.71 14.62
C LEU A 696 33.23 -0.96 14.98
N GLY A 697 32.97 -0.71 16.26
CA GLY A 697 31.69 -0.15 16.74
C GLY A 697 30.61 -1.21 16.95
N PHE A 698 29.53 -0.80 17.62
CA PHE A 698 28.43 -1.69 18.04
C PHE A 698 27.68 -2.30 16.85
N ALA A 699 27.27 -1.47 15.87
CA ALA A 699 26.51 -1.91 14.71
C ALA A 699 27.22 -3.03 13.93
N CYS A 700 28.52 -2.85 13.66
CA CYS A 700 29.35 -3.85 12.97
C CYS A 700 29.43 -5.16 13.75
N ALA A 701 29.70 -5.10 15.06
CA ALA A 701 29.81 -6.29 15.91
C ALA A 701 28.49 -7.06 15.98
N CYS A 702 27.36 -6.36 16.14
CA CYS A 702 26.03 -6.95 16.11
C CYS A 702 25.73 -7.62 14.75
N ASN A 703 26.03 -6.95 13.64
CA ASN A 703 25.86 -7.51 12.29
C ASN A 703 26.73 -8.75 12.05
N GLN A 704 27.96 -8.78 12.58
CA GLN A 704 28.83 -9.96 12.50
C GLN A 704 28.21 -11.15 13.26
N GLY A 705 27.73 -10.94 14.48
CA GLY A 705 27.05 -11.96 15.24
C GLY A 705 25.77 -12.44 14.55
N ALA A 706 24.96 -11.51 14.01
CA ALA A 706 23.74 -11.81 13.29
C ALA A 706 23.96 -12.65 12.02
N LYS A 707 25.10 -12.48 11.34
CA LYS A 707 25.48 -13.31 10.19
C LYS A 707 25.76 -14.76 10.58
N LEU A 708 26.29 -15.00 11.78
CA LEU A 708 26.60 -16.34 12.28
C LEU A 708 25.41 -17.04 12.96
N ALA A 709 24.42 -16.27 13.41
CA ALA A 709 23.21 -16.75 14.07
C ALA A 709 22.45 -17.80 13.25
N ARG A 710 22.11 -18.92 13.89
CA ARG A 710 21.32 -20.04 13.37
C ARG A 710 19.87 -20.04 13.85
N GLY A 711 19.52 -19.21 14.85
CA GLY A 711 18.18 -19.09 15.41
C GLY A 711 17.21 -18.25 14.56
N ASP A 712 15.91 -18.49 14.76
CA ASP A 712 14.81 -17.77 14.09
C ASP A 712 14.67 -16.33 14.60
N TYR A 713 15.02 -16.12 15.87
CA TYR A 713 15.03 -14.82 16.53
C TYR A 713 16.45 -14.42 16.93
N LEU A 714 16.77 -13.15 16.71
CA LEU A 714 18.00 -12.54 17.17
C LEU A 714 17.70 -11.73 18.43
N VAL A 715 18.48 -11.93 19.47
CA VAL A 715 18.49 -11.07 20.65
C VAL A 715 19.84 -10.38 20.72
N PHE A 716 19.85 -9.06 20.59
CA PHE A 716 21.05 -8.26 20.83
C PHE A 716 21.08 -7.90 22.31
N LEU A 717 22.17 -8.26 22.98
CA LEU A 717 22.32 -8.14 24.43
C LEU A 717 23.69 -7.55 24.78
N ASN A 718 23.71 -6.39 25.44
CA ASN A 718 24.97 -5.79 25.89
C ASN A 718 25.66 -6.66 26.96
N ASN A 719 27.00 -6.66 26.96
CA ASN A 719 27.80 -7.45 27.89
C ASN A 719 27.73 -6.98 29.35
N ASP A 720 27.22 -5.78 29.62
CA ASP A 720 27.02 -5.19 30.95
C ASP A 720 25.57 -5.25 31.45
N THR A 721 24.79 -6.21 30.94
CA THR A 721 23.41 -6.50 31.36
C THR A 721 23.30 -7.81 32.14
N GLU A 722 22.36 -7.89 33.07
CA GLU A 722 22.03 -9.09 33.85
C GLU A 722 20.54 -9.44 33.65
N PRO A 723 20.23 -10.39 32.76
CA PRO A 723 18.86 -10.84 32.54
C PRO A 723 18.20 -11.39 33.81
N GLN A 724 16.93 -11.05 34.03
CA GLN A 724 16.13 -11.53 35.18
C GLN A 724 15.23 -12.72 34.79
N PRO A 725 14.70 -13.51 35.75
CA PRO A 725 13.82 -14.63 35.44
C PRO A 725 12.64 -14.25 34.52
N GLY A 726 12.38 -15.05 33.49
CA GLY A 726 11.26 -14.87 32.55
C GLY A 726 11.49 -13.86 31.43
N TRP A 727 12.71 -13.31 31.31
CA TRP A 727 13.01 -12.25 30.36
C TRP A 727 12.79 -12.67 28.90
N LEU A 728 13.39 -13.79 28.49
CA LEU A 728 13.39 -14.23 27.11
C LEU A 728 12.02 -14.73 26.66
N GLU A 729 11.29 -15.42 27.53
CA GLU A 729 9.92 -15.87 27.30
C GLU A 729 8.99 -14.68 27.03
N ALA A 730 9.14 -13.61 27.79
CA ALA A 730 8.34 -12.40 27.60
C ALA A 730 8.64 -11.74 26.25
N LEU A 731 9.91 -11.62 25.86
CA LEU A 731 10.29 -11.09 24.54
C LEU A 731 9.72 -11.95 23.39
N LEU A 732 9.87 -13.28 23.48
CA LEU A 732 9.39 -14.20 22.46
C LEU A 732 7.87 -14.22 22.36
N ALA A 733 7.16 -14.26 23.49
CA ALA A 733 5.71 -14.22 23.51
C ALA A 733 5.18 -12.98 22.78
N ARG A 734 5.87 -11.84 22.94
CA ARG A 734 5.50 -10.60 22.25
C ARG A 734 5.84 -10.63 20.76
N ALA A 735 6.97 -11.24 20.40
CA ALA A 735 7.42 -11.33 19.01
C ALA A 735 6.56 -12.27 18.13
N LEU A 736 5.73 -13.11 18.74
CA LEU A 736 4.77 -13.97 18.05
C LEU A 736 3.48 -13.23 17.65
N GLU A 737 3.23 -12.04 18.19
CA GLU A 737 2.06 -11.24 17.82
C GLU A 737 2.17 -10.72 16.38
N GLU A 738 1.02 -10.58 15.71
CA GLU A 738 0.99 -10.12 14.33
C GLU A 738 1.66 -8.74 14.17
N ARG A 739 2.53 -8.65 13.15
CA ARG A 739 3.26 -7.44 12.78
C ARG A 739 4.13 -6.84 13.90
N VAL A 740 4.47 -7.57 14.97
CA VAL A 740 5.52 -7.12 15.90
C VAL A 740 6.89 -7.41 15.29
N GLY A 741 7.66 -6.36 15.00
CA GLY A 741 8.96 -6.48 14.36
C GLY A 741 10.14 -6.41 15.32
N VAL A 742 10.03 -5.57 16.35
CA VAL A 742 11.07 -5.39 17.38
C VAL A 742 10.42 -5.39 18.75
N VAL A 743 11.03 -6.08 19.71
CA VAL A 743 10.63 -6.08 21.12
C VAL A 743 11.79 -5.61 21.99
N GLY A 744 11.59 -4.55 22.77
CA GLY A 744 12.56 -4.05 23.75
C GLY A 744 12.19 -4.46 25.18
N ALA A 745 13.21 -4.73 25.99
CA ALA A 745 13.06 -5.08 27.39
C ALA A 745 12.98 -3.85 28.32
N LYS A 746 12.54 -4.05 29.56
CA LYS A 746 12.70 -3.10 30.67
C LYS A 746 14.13 -3.17 31.21
N LEU A 747 14.79 -2.02 31.32
CA LEU A 747 16.13 -1.91 31.91
C LEU A 747 16.09 -1.09 33.18
N LEU A 748 16.68 -1.64 34.25
CA LEU A 748 16.86 -1.00 35.54
C LEU A 748 18.34 -0.72 35.78
N PHE A 749 18.63 0.38 36.47
CA PHE A 749 19.92 0.58 37.10
C PHE A 749 20.11 -0.39 38.27
N PRO A 750 21.36 -0.66 38.71
CA PRO A 750 21.63 -1.51 39.87
C PRO A 750 20.97 -1.04 41.18
N ASP A 751 20.60 0.25 41.27
CA ASP A 751 19.88 0.81 42.42
C ASP A 751 18.35 0.69 42.33
N GLY A 752 17.84 -0.01 41.31
CA GLY A 752 16.42 -0.27 41.08
C GLY A 752 15.66 0.87 40.40
N ARG A 753 16.31 1.98 40.03
CA ARG A 753 15.69 3.04 39.24
C ARG A 753 15.58 2.66 37.77
N ILE A 754 14.61 3.24 37.08
CA ILE A 754 14.36 3.01 35.66
C ILE A 754 15.48 3.61 34.82
N GLN A 755 15.99 2.82 33.88
CA GLN A 755 16.88 3.27 32.82
C GLN A 755 16.16 3.27 31.46
N HIS A 756 15.38 2.22 31.17
CA HIS A 756 14.64 2.13 29.92
C HIS A 756 13.27 1.47 30.11
N VAL A 757 12.23 2.19 29.69
CA VAL A 757 10.85 1.66 29.52
C VAL A 757 10.27 2.11 28.17
N GLY A 758 11.16 2.36 27.20
CA GLY A 758 10.83 2.94 25.91
C GLY A 758 11.65 4.18 25.55
N VAL A 759 11.72 4.48 24.25
CA VAL A 759 12.25 5.75 23.73
C VAL A 759 11.13 6.53 23.07
N ALA A 760 10.93 7.77 23.51
CA ALA A 760 10.07 8.73 22.83
C ALA A 760 10.91 9.71 21.99
N ILE A 761 10.30 10.25 20.94
CA ILE A 761 10.90 11.24 20.07
C ILE A 761 10.43 12.61 20.51
N ALA A 762 11.38 13.43 20.95
CA ALA A 762 11.17 14.82 21.33
C ALA A 762 11.53 15.78 20.20
N SER A 763 10.84 16.91 20.21
CA SER A 763 11.30 18.13 19.55
C SER A 763 11.93 19.03 20.61
N ASP A 764 13.26 19.13 20.62
CA ASP A 764 13.98 20.06 21.48
C ASP A 764 14.61 21.18 20.62
N PRO A 765 13.95 22.34 20.51
CA PRO A 765 14.45 23.43 19.69
C PRO A 765 15.74 24.07 20.25
N THR A 766 16.13 23.74 21.49
CA THR A 766 17.40 24.23 22.07
C THR A 766 18.62 23.51 21.50
N ILE A 767 18.42 22.32 20.92
CA ILE A 767 19.48 21.45 20.37
C ILE A 767 19.69 21.71 18.87
N GLY A 768 18.80 22.49 18.23
CA GLY A 768 18.94 22.88 16.81
C GLY A 768 18.66 21.75 15.80
N VAL A 769 18.08 20.63 16.24
CA VAL A 769 17.70 19.48 15.40
C VAL A 769 16.25 19.06 15.67
N SER A 770 15.61 18.38 14.71
CA SER A 770 14.17 18.12 14.74
C SER A 770 13.77 16.81 15.44
N ILE A 771 14.69 15.85 15.55
CA ILE A 771 14.46 14.52 16.14
C ILE A 771 15.46 14.33 17.27
N VAL A 772 14.93 14.22 18.50
CA VAL A 772 15.71 14.01 19.72
C VAL A 772 15.15 12.80 20.46
N PRO A 773 15.73 11.59 20.29
CA PRO A 773 15.30 10.41 21.03
C PRO A 773 15.63 10.52 22.52
N GLN A 774 14.68 10.20 23.40
CA GLN A 774 14.86 10.26 24.85
C GLN A 774 14.21 9.07 25.55
N HIS A 775 14.91 8.52 26.54
CA HIS A 775 14.34 7.50 27.43
C HIS A 775 13.26 8.13 28.31
N ILE A 776 12.04 7.61 28.25
CA ILE A 776 10.93 8.10 29.07
C ILE A 776 11.07 7.61 30.51
N TYR A 777 10.68 8.42 31.48
CA TYR A 777 10.77 8.11 32.93
C TYR A 777 12.17 7.71 33.43
N HIS A 778 13.22 8.15 32.73
CA HIS A 778 14.60 7.87 33.10
C HIS A 778 14.87 8.39 34.53
N TYR A 779 15.47 7.53 35.38
CA TYR A 779 15.78 7.73 36.80
C TYR A 779 14.59 7.73 37.76
N TRP A 780 13.38 7.42 37.29
CA TRP A 780 12.22 7.28 38.17
C TRP A 780 12.24 5.94 38.92
N PRO A 781 11.56 5.84 40.08
CA PRO A 781 11.42 4.55 40.76
C PRO A 781 10.53 3.58 39.96
N ASP A 782 10.87 2.29 39.99
CA ASP A 782 10.08 1.23 39.32
C ASP A 782 8.90 0.74 40.18
N ASN A 783 8.09 1.66 40.70
CA ASN A 783 6.90 1.36 41.51
C ASN A 783 5.63 2.02 40.97
N LEU A 784 5.69 2.55 39.75
CA LEU A 784 4.59 3.25 39.12
C LEU A 784 3.88 2.33 38.13
N ASP A 785 2.55 2.27 38.19
CA ASP A 785 1.75 1.42 37.30
C ASP A 785 2.05 1.68 35.81
N ILE A 786 2.33 2.94 35.45
CA ILE A 786 2.62 3.36 34.07
C ILE A 786 3.85 2.68 33.46
N THR A 787 4.84 2.28 34.27
CA THR A 787 6.12 1.70 33.81
C THR A 787 6.01 0.18 33.61
N GLY A 788 4.95 -0.43 34.16
CA GLY A 788 4.59 -1.84 34.01
C GLY A 788 3.63 -2.14 32.85
N ARG A 789 3.23 -1.14 32.05
CA ARG A 789 2.32 -1.30 30.91
C ARG A 789 3.08 -1.56 29.60
N PRO A 790 2.74 -2.61 28.82
CA PRO A 790 3.26 -2.78 27.46
C PRO A 790 2.85 -1.63 26.56
N ARG A 791 3.75 -1.21 25.64
CA ARG A 791 3.53 -0.02 24.79
C ARG A 791 4.04 -0.21 23.38
N ASP A 792 3.28 0.28 22.41
CA ASP A 792 3.77 0.53 21.06
C ASP A 792 4.53 1.86 21.04
N LEU A 793 5.78 1.82 20.59
CA LEU A 793 6.70 2.95 20.61
C LEU A 793 7.35 3.14 19.25
N GLN A 794 7.95 4.30 19.04
CA GLN A 794 8.72 4.53 17.81
C GLN A 794 10.08 3.85 17.84
N ALA A 795 10.69 3.68 19.02
CA ALA A 795 11.96 2.99 19.17
C ALA A 795 12.14 2.39 20.58
N VAL A 796 13.03 1.42 20.67
CA VAL A 796 13.58 0.83 21.90
C VAL A 796 15.10 0.80 21.80
N THR A 797 15.80 0.57 22.91
CA THR A 797 17.26 0.54 22.92
C THR A 797 17.84 -0.82 22.51
N GLY A 798 19.00 -0.79 21.85
CA GLY A 798 19.77 -1.97 21.47
C GLY A 798 20.47 -2.70 22.62
N ALA A 799 20.43 -2.17 23.85
CA ALA A 799 21.03 -2.83 25.00
C ALA A 799 20.39 -4.19 25.33
N CYS A 800 19.09 -4.33 25.06
CA CYS A 800 18.40 -5.61 24.98
C CYS A 800 17.19 -5.50 24.06
N MET A 801 17.30 -6.05 22.85
CA MET A 801 16.21 -6.07 21.88
C MET A 801 16.13 -7.39 21.12
N LEU A 802 14.90 -7.82 20.84
CA LEU A 802 14.61 -9.00 20.03
C LEU A 802 14.03 -8.57 18.67
N ILE A 803 14.51 -9.22 17.60
CA ILE A 803 13.98 -9.09 16.24
C ILE A 803 14.02 -10.43 15.53
N MET A 804 13.02 -10.74 14.71
CA MET A 804 13.07 -11.94 13.86
C MET A 804 14.19 -11.81 12.82
N LYS A 805 15.03 -12.84 12.68
CA LYS A 805 16.19 -12.82 11.78
C LYS A 805 15.83 -12.42 10.34
N PRO A 806 14.74 -12.95 9.73
CA PRO A 806 14.38 -12.56 8.37
C PRO A 806 14.03 -11.07 8.21
N LEU A 807 13.46 -10.44 9.25
CA LEU A 807 13.16 -9.00 9.26
C LEU A 807 14.42 -8.19 9.45
N PHE A 808 15.32 -8.60 10.35
CA PHE A 808 16.62 -7.96 10.52
C PHE A 808 17.41 -7.97 9.21
N ASP A 809 17.42 -9.10 8.50
CA ASP A 809 18.02 -9.20 7.17
C ASP A 809 17.28 -8.32 6.15
N LEU A 810 15.95 -8.14 6.27
CA LEU A 810 15.13 -7.36 5.32
C LEU A 810 15.52 -5.90 5.32
N VAL A 811 15.68 -5.36 6.52
CA VAL A 811 16.05 -3.96 6.71
C VAL A 811 17.56 -3.73 6.50
N GLY A 812 18.34 -4.79 6.29
CA GLY A 812 19.79 -4.72 6.06
C GLY A 812 20.62 -4.65 7.35
N GLY A 813 20.08 -5.11 8.47
CA GLY A 813 20.74 -5.11 9.78
C GLY A 813 20.89 -3.72 10.41
N PHE A 814 21.81 -3.57 11.36
CA PHE A 814 22.18 -2.25 11.88
C PHE A 814 22.93 -1.45 10.81
N ASN A 815 22.67 -0.15 10.73
CA ASN A 815 23.37 0.72 9.81
C ASN A 815 24.79 1.00 10.33
N GLU A 816 25.80 0.43 9.67
CA GLU A 816 27.22 0.50 10.07
C GLU A 816 27.82 1.92 9.94
N ALA A 817 27.09 2.89 9.39
CA ALA A 817 27.50 4.30 9.43
C ALA A 817 27.46 4.90 10.85
N TYR A 818 26.68 4.31 11.76
CA TYR A 818 26.67 4.66 13.18
C TYR A 818 27.81 3.94 13.89
N TYR A 819 28.67 4.69 14.59
CA TYR A 819 29.77 4.09 15.35
C TYR A 819 29.28 3.45 16.65
N ASN A 820 28.67 4.23 17.55
CA ASN A 820 28.00 3.77 18.78
C ASN A 820 26.86 4.73 19.18
N GLY A 821 25.64 4.22 19.35
CA GLY A 821 24.42 4.96 19.69
C GLY A 821 23.64 5.49 18.48
N HIS A 822 22.29 5.37 18.53
CA HIS A 822 21.30 5.71 17.50
C HIS A 822 21.15 4.70 16.35
N GLU A 823 22.02 3.70 16.21
CA GLU A 823 21.82 2.58 15.29
C GLU A 823 20.55 1.76 15.58
N ASP A 824 20.21 1.63 16.86
CA ASP A 824 19.01 0.98 17.37
C ASP A 824 17.75 1.78 17.04
N ILE A 825 17.80 3.11 17.19
CA ILE A 825 16.72 4.02 16.80
C ILE A 825 16.49 3.97 15.28
N ASP A 826 17.56 4.03 14.48
CA ASP A 826 17.49 3.93 13.02
C ASP A 826 16.91 2.57 12.58
N LEU A 827 17.34 1.46 13.19
CA LEU A 827 16.79 0.13 12.93
C LEU A 827 15.28 0.08 13.22
N CYS A 828 14.83 0.62 14.36
CA CYS A 828 13.42 0.69 14.71
C CYS A 828 12.61 1.50 13.69
N PHE A 829 13.12 2.64 13.23
CA PHE A 829 12.47 3.45 12.20
C PHE A 829 12.36 2.73 10.86
N ARG A 830 13.41 2.02 10.42
CA ARG A 830 13.37 1.21 9.19
C ARG A 830 12.35 0.08 9.29
N VAL A 831 12.32 -0.64 10.42
CA VAL A 831 11.31 -1.68 10.68
C VAL A 831 9.89 -1.10 10.64
N ARG A 832 9.65 0.05 11.28
CA ARG A 832 8.34 0.72 11.25
C ARG A 832 7.94 1.20 9.86
N SER A 833 8.89 1.62 9.03
CA SER A 833 8.60 2.04 7.65
C SER A 833 8.05 0.91 6.77
N LEU A 834 8.25 -0.35 7.17
CA LEU A 834 7.68 -1.54 6.55
C LEU A 834 6.32 -1.96 7.15
N GLY A 835 5.73 -1.15 8.03
CA GLY A 835 4.43 -1.42 8.66
C GLY A 835 4.46 -2.38 9.85
N TYR A 836 5.64 -2.65 10.42
CA TYR A 836 5.81 -3.42 11.66
C TYR A 836 5.76 -2.51 12.90
N ARG A 837 5.33 -3.09 14.02
CA ARG A 837 5.28 -2.47 15.35
C ARG A 837 6.60 -2.67 16.09
N VAL A 838 6.98 -1.67 16.88
CA VAL A 838 8.08 -1.74 17.85
C VAL A 838 7.45 -1.66 19.22
N VAL A 839 7.69 -2.67 20.06
CA VAL A 839 6.95 -2.86 21.31
C VAL A 839 7.91 -2.92 22.50
N TYR A 840 7.55 -2.23 23.58
CA TYR A 840 8.18 -2.39 24.89
C TYR A 840 7.43 -3.46 25.70
N GLU A 841 8.15 -4.46 26.21
CA GLU A 841 7.61 -5.56 27.03
C GLU A 841 8.13 -5.49 28.48
N PRO A 842 7.32 -4.97 29.43
CA PRO A 842 7.73 -4.74 30.81
C PRO A 842 7.98 -6.02 31.62
N ARG A 843 7.48 -7.19 31.17
CA ARG A 843 7.76 -8.47 31.82
C ARG A 843 9.17 -8.97 31.53
N SER A 844 9.80 -8.49 30.45
CA SER A 844 11.21 -8.77 30.19
C SER A 844 12.07 -7.75 30.91
N THR A 845 12.64 -8.10 32.07
CA THR A 845 13.44 -7.17 32.89
C THR A 845 14.92 -7.57 32.90
N LEU A 846 15.80 -6.57 32.79
CA LEU A 846 17.24 -6.72 32.96
C LEU A 846 17.79 -5.60 33.85
N VAL A 847 18.85 -5.89 34.60
CA VAL A 847 19.67 -4.86 35.26
C VAL A 847 20.80 -4.49 34.31
N HIS A 848 21.02 -3.20 34.04
CA HIS A 848 22.07 -2.72 33.13
C HIS A 848 22.99 -1.76 33.89
N HIS A 849 24.30 -2.06 33.89
CA HIS A 849 25.30 -1.35 34.70
C HIS A 849 25.92 -0.12 34.00
N GLU A 850 25.32 0.35 32.90
CA GLU A 850 25.68 1.46 32.00
C GLU A 850 26.86 2.39 32.39
N SER A 851 27.66 2.80 31.38
CA SER A 851 28.80 3.75 31.45
C SER A 851 30.14 3.15 31.89
N ILE A 852 30.29 1.82 31.74
CA ILE A 852 31.51 1.11 32.13
C ILE A 852 32.54 1.05 30.99
N SER A 853 32.10 1.10 29.72
CA SER A 853 32.93 0.96 28.52
C SER A 853 33.82 2.16 28.15
N GLY A 854 33.93 3.17 29.02
CA GLY A 854 34.89 4.28 28.90
C GLY A 854 34.48 5.42 27.95
N PRO A 855 35.30 6.48 27.85
CA PRO A 855 34.96 7.71 27.11
C PRO A 855 34.86 7.53 25.59
N GLU A 856 35.38 6.43 25.03
CA GLU A 856 35.30 6.15 23.59
C GLU A 856 33.87 5.96 23.08
N ARG A 857 32.92 5.58 23.95
CA ARG A 857 31.48 5.48 23.63
C ARG A 857 30.93 6.82 23.12
N TYR A 858 31.44 7.95 23.60
CA TYR A 858 30.88 9.27 23.30
C TYR A 858 31.53 9.97 22.10
N ARG A 859 32.53 9.34 21.46
CA ARG A 859 33.39 9.97 20.42
C ARG A 859 32.62 10.53 19.22
N LYS A 860 31.48 9.92 18.88
CA LYS A 860 30.73 10.18 17.63
C LYS A 860 29.25 10.52 17.86
N VAL A 861 28.86 10.88 19.07
CA VAL A 861 27.45 11.15 19.41
C VAL A 861 26.87 12.29 18.57
N SER A 862 27.60 13.40 18.43
CA SER A 862 27.15 14.53 17.59
C SER A 862 26.99 14.14 16.12
N ASP A 863 27.92 13.35 15.57
CA ASP A 863 27.84 12.86 14.19
C ASP A 863 26.62 11.94 13.99
N ASN A 864 26.35 11.06 14.96
CA ASN A 864 25.20 10.15 14.92
C ASN A 864 23.87 10.90 15.01
N VAL A 865 23.78 11.96 15.82
CA VAL A 865 22.58 12.82 15.90
C VAL A 865 22.35 13.53 14.56
N ILE A 866 23.41 14.05 13.94
CA ILE A 866 23.33 14.68 12.61
C ILE A 866 22.88 13.65 11.57
N LEU A 867 23.46 12.45 11.59
CA LEU A 867 23.14 11.38 10.65
C LEU A 867 21.68 10.94 10.78
N LEU A 868 21.19 10.71 12.01
CA LEU A 868 19.79 10.37 12.27
C LEU A 868 18.83 11.45 11.74
N ASN A 869 19.12 12.72 12.04
CA ASN A 869 18.30 13.82 11.57
C ASN A 869 18.37 14.00 10.05
N THR A 870 19.50 13.69 9.42
CA THR A 870 19.65 13.72 7.95
C THR A 870 18.74 12.69 7.27
N TYR A 871 18.65 11.46 7.83
CA TYR A 871 17.81 10.42 7.24
C TYR A 871 16.33 10.57 7.54
N TRP A 872 15.99 11.05 8.74
CA TRP A 872 14.65 10.89 9.30
C TRP A 872 13.88 12.19 9.56
N SER A 873 14.55 13.35 9.51
CA SER A 873 13.85 14.63 9.70
C SER A 873 12.73 14.79 8.65
N GLY A 874 11.55 15.20 9.12
CA GLY A 874 10.33 15.28 8.31
C GLY A 874 9.62 13.94 8.03
N LYS A 875 10.24 12.79 8.32
CA LYS A 875 9.62 11.46 8.18
C LYS A 875 9.06 10.91 9.49
N ILE A 876 9.66 11.31 10.61
CA ILE A 876 9.30 10.89 11.98
C ILE A 876 8.68 12.08 12.71
N LYS A 877 7.64 11.82 13.50
CA LYS A 877 6.93 12.84 14.29
C LYS A 877 7.29 12.70 15.77
N PRO A 878 7.46 13.80 16.51
CA PRO A 878 7.53 13.76 17.96
C PRO A 878 6.26 13.16 18.58
N ASP A 879 6.41 12.35 19.64
CA ASP A 879 5.31 11.61 20.29
C ASP A 879 5.35 11.62 21.83
N ASP A 880 6.42 12.15 22.41
CA ASP A 880 6.63 12.18 23.85
C ASP A 880 5.50 12.84 24.65
N GLN A 881 4.97 13.97 24.20
CA GLN A 881 3.91 14.70 24.88
C GLN A 881 2.62 13.89 24.92
N ASP A 882 2.34 13.13 23.86
CA ASP A 882 1.19 12.23 23.81
C ASP A 882 1.33 11.11 24.85
N ILE A 883 2.52 10.54 24.97
CA ILE A 883 2.84 9.50 25.94
C ILE A 883 2.65 10.05 27.36
N TYR A 884 3.25 11.20 27.67
CA TYR A 884 3.16 11.79 29.00
C TYR A 884 1.72 12.17 29.38
N LEU A 885 0.94 12.73 28.45
CA LEU A 885 -0.46 13.08 28.69
C LEU A 885 -1.32 11.85 28.98
N ALA A 886 -1.12 10.75 28.24
CA ALA A 886 -1.83 9.49 28.47
C ALA A 886 -1.54 8.92 29.87
N ASP A 887 -0.37 9.23 30.43
CA ASP A 887 0.05 8.82 31.76
C ASP A 887 -0.25 9.85 32.87
N GLY A 888 -0.95 10.95 32.55
CA GLY A 888 -1.35 11.98 33.51
C GLY A 888 -0.26 13.00 33.83
N PHE A 889 0.72 13.16 32.94
CA PHE A 889 1.82 14.11 33.04
C PHE A 889 1.84 15.08 31.85
N PHE A 890 2.60 16.15 31.99
CA PHE A 890 2.79 17.15 30.96
C PHE A 890 4.26 17.56 30.94
N ALA A 891 4.93 17.44 29.80
CA ALA A 891 6.28 17.96 29.64
C ALA A 891 6.23 19.45 29.25
N ARG A 892 7.10 20.26 29.87
CA ARG A 892 7.20 21.71 29.64
C ARG A 892 8.65 22.16 29.62
N PHE A 893 8.91 23.33 29.00
CA PHE A 893 10.22 23.98 29.12
C PHE A 893 10.23 24.97 30.29
N ALA A 894 11.14 24.77 31.23
CA ALA A 894 11.43 25.69 32.33
C ALA A 894 12.78 26.39 32.09
N LYS A 895 12.87 27.65 32.53
CA LYS A 895 14.10 28.44 32.45
C LYS A 895 14.81 28.43 33.81
N GLU A 896 16.03 27.89 33.85
CA GLU A 896 16.93 27.98 35.01
C GLU A 896 18.13 28.85 34.61
N GLY A 897 18.14 30.10 35.05
CA GLY A 897 19.14 31.09 34.62
C GLY A 897 19.04 31.41 33.12
N ASN A 898 20.12 31.16 32.37
CA ASN A 898 20.18 31.34 30.91
C ASN A 898 19.93 30.06 30.12
N GLN A 899 19.64 28.93 30.78
CA GLN A 899 19.42 27.65 30.14
C GLN A 899 17.95 27.23 30.22
N TRP A 900 17.46 26.61 29.15
CA TRP A 900 16.15 25.98 29.12
C TRP A 900 16.31 24.50 29.40
N ARG A 901 15.46 23.97 30.27
CA ARG A 901 15.41 22.55 30.60
C ARG A 901 13.98 22.05 30.44
N ARG A 902 13.84 20.84 29.92
CA ARG A 902 12.54 20.18 29.88
C ARG A 902 12.25 19.44 31.18
N GLU A 903 11.06 19.63 31.71
CA GLU A 903 10.59 19.03 32.96
C GLU A 903 9.27 18.30 32.75
N LEU A 904 9.08 17.19 33.46
CA LEU A 904 7.78 16.52 33.59
C LEU A 904 7.07 16.99 34.85
N ARG A 905 5.82 17.44 34.71
CA ARG A 905 4.94 17.86 35.82
C ARG A 905 3.62 17.11 35.75
N GLN A 906 2.94 17.03 36.90
CA GLN A 906 1.53 16.64 36.93
C GLN A 906 0.71 17.64 36.08
N LEU A 907 -0.45 17.21 35.56
CA LEU A 907 -1.28 18.05 34.68
C LEU A 907 -1.50 19.46 35.27
N PRO A 908 -1.26 20.53 34.49
CA PRO A 908 -1.26 21.89 35.00
C PRO A 908 -2.67 22.36 35.35
N LYS A 909 -2.78 23.27 36.32
CA LYS A 909 -4.03 24.02 36.55
C LYS A 909 -4.21 25.02 35.41
N ILE A 910 -5.40 25.08 34.82
CA ILE A 910 -5.71 25.94 33.67
C ILE A 910 -6.76 26.98 34.07
N SER A 911 -6.56 28.23 33.66
CA SER A 911 -7.55 29.30 33.78
C SER A 911 -8.16 29.62 32.43
N ILE A 912 -9.49 29.53 32.32
CA ILE A 912 -10.22 29.97 31.13
C ILE A 912 -10.90 31.29 31.47
N VAL A 913 -10.50 32.37 30.79
CA VAL A 913 -11.15 33.68 30.87
C VAL A 913 -12.21 33.76 29.77
N LEU A 914 -13.47 33.59 30.14
CA LEU A 914 -14.61 33.61 29.23
C LEU A 914 -15.23 35.00 29.19
N ARG A 915 -15.22 35.63 28.01
CA ARG A 915 -15.91 36.89 27.75
C ARG A 915 -17.40 36.62 27.52
N VAL A 916 -18.23 37.08 28.46
CA VAL A 916 -19.68 36.95 28.42
C VAL A 916 -20.31 38.13 27.68
N GLY A 917 -21.04 37.84 26.61
CA GLY A 917 -21.83 38.76 25.82
C GLY A 917 -23.28 38.85 26.29
N GLN A 918 -24.10 39.62 25.56
CA GLN A 918 -25.52 39.83 25.90
C GLN A 918 -26.43 38.66 25.45
N ASP A 919 -25.96 37.80 24.55
CA ASP A 919 -26.72 36.67 24.03
C ASP A 919 -26.58 35.43 24.93
N ARG A 920 -27.60 35.18 25.75
CA ARG A 920 -27.64 34.09 26.73
C ARG A 920 -27.56 32.70 26.09
N GLU A 921 -28.11 32.51 24.90
CA GLU A 921 -28.08 31.21 24.22
C GLU A 921 -26.68 30.93 23.64
N MET A 922 -26.00 31.97 23.16
CA MET A 922 -24.60 31.86 22.79
C MET A 922 -23.74 31.45 23.98
N THR A 923 -23.83 32.19 25.09
CA THR A 923 -23.09 31.87 26.32
C THR A 923 -23.34 30.44 26.79
N LYS A 924 -24.61 30.02 26.87
CA LYS A 924 -24.98 28.67 27.30
C LYS A 924 -24.36 27.58 26.43
N SER A 925 -24.41 27.73 25.11
CA SER A 925 -23.85 26.72 24.19
C SER A 925 -22.31 26.65 24.27
N CYS A 926 -21.64 27.79 24.45
CA CYS A 926 -20.19 27.82 24.65
C CYS A 926 -19.80 27.07 25.92
N VAL A 927 -20.46 27.37 27.04
CA VAL A 927 -20.23 26.68 28.32
C VAL A 927 -20.51 25.18 28.23
N GLN A 928 -21.58 24.77 27.55
CA GLN A 928 -21.86 23.35 27.30
C GLN A 928 -20.76 22.66 26.49
N SER A 929 -20.21 23.34 25.48
CA SER A 929 -19.07 22.81 24.71
C SER A 929 -17.81 22.70 25.56
N LEU A 930 -17.56 23.66 26.45
CA LEU A 930 -16.45 23.63 27.41
C LEU A 930 -16.56 22.45 28.38
N VAL A 931 -17.72 22.27 29.02
CA VAL A 931 -17.97 21.15 29.95
C VAL A 931 -17.81 19.80 29.26
N LYS A 932 -18.25 19.72 28.00
CA LYS A 932 -18.19 18.47 27.24
C LYS A 932 -16.76 18.07 26.83
N TRP A 933 -15.94 19.04 26.43
CA TRP A 933 -14.69 18.77 25.70
C TRP A 933 -13.42 19.21 26.43
N THR A 934 -13.53 19.67 27.68
CA THR A 934 -12.38 20.01 28.52
C THR A 934 -12.16 18.90 29.54
N PRO A 935 -11.11 18.07 29.39
CA PRO A 935 -10.96 16.83 30.17
C PRO A 935 -10.36 17.03 31.57
N LEU A 936 -10.06 18.28 31.96
CA LEU A 936 -9.39 18.59 33.22
C LEU A 936 -10.19 19.60 34.05
N PRO A 937 -10.18 19.50 35.39
CA PRO A 937 -10.69 20.54 36.25
C PRO A 937 -9.92 21.83 35.98
N ALA A 938 -10.59 22.81 35.39
CA ALA A 938 -10.06 24.14 35.16
C ALA A 938 -10.84 25.17 35.98
N GLU A 939 -10.26 26.34 36.18
CA GLU A 939 -11.04 27.47 36.68
C GLU A 939 -11.62 28.26 35.50
N LEU A 940 -12.87 28.69 35.64
CA LEU A 940 -13.58 29.49 34.65
C LEU A 940 -13.85 30.88 35.22
N LEU A 941 -13.16 31.88 34.70
CA LEU A 941 -13.28 33.29 35.07
C LEU A 941 -14.23 33.99 34.11
N LEU A 942 -15.36 34.46 34.63
CA LEU A 942 -16.36 35.17 33.82
C LEU A 942 -16.03 36.67 33.78
N ALA A 943 -15.82 37.21 32.58
CA ALA A 943 -15.46 38.62 32.37
C ALA A 943 -16.41 39.30 31.36
N GLY A 944 -16.67 40.60 31.55
CA GLY A 944 -17.46 41.42 30.64
C GLY A 944 -18.68 42.09 31.28
N PRO A 945 -19.23 43.14 30.64
CA PRO A 945 -20.30 43.97 31.22
C PRO A 945 -21.67 43.26 31.29
N ALA A 946 -21.80 42.09 30.66
CA ALA A 946 -23.03 41.30 30.67
C ALA A 946 -23.12 40.30 31.83
N VAL A 947 -22.10 40.19 32.68
CA VAL A 947 -22.09 39.24 33.80
C VAL A 947 -23.07 39.72 34.90
N THR A 948 -24.24 39.10 34.98
CA THR A 948 -25.21 39.27 36.09
C THR A 948 -25.22 38.05 37.00
N TYR A 949 -25.84 38.18 38.18
CA TYR A 949 -26.00 37.05 39.11
C TYR A 949 -26.74 35.87 38.47
N GLU A 950 -27.78 36.14 37.68
CA GLU A 950 -28.54 35.09 36.99
C GLU A 950 -27.68 34.33 35.97
N ILE A 951 -26.79 35.04 35.26
CA ILE A 951 -25.87 34.41 34.30
C ILE A 951 -24.80 33.60 35.05
N TYR A 952 -24.25 34.13 36.15
CA TYR A 952 -23.31 33.40 37.00
C TYR A 952 -23.91 32.10 37.54
N GLU A 953 -25.13 32.14 38.09
CA GLU A 953 -25.83 30.95 38.61
C GLU A 953 -26.11 29.93 37.49
N GLY A 954 -26.56 30.41 36.32
CA GLY A 954 -26.81 29.53 35.17
C GLY A 954 -25.55 28.82 34.67
N ILE A 955 -24.42 29.52 34.61
CA ILE A 955 -23.13 28.93 34.23
C ILE A 955 -22.61 28.00 35.33
N SER A 956 -22.64 28.42 36.59
CA SER A 956 -22.17 27.63 37.73
C SER A 956 -22.94 26.31 37.86
N SER A 957 -24.25 26.33 37.63
CA SER A 957 -25.10 25.15 37.58
C SER A 957 -24.71 24.21 36.42
N THR A 958 -24.44 24.74 35.23
CA THR A 958 -24.01 23.96 34.06
C THR A 958 -22.63 23.33 34.25
N CYS A 959 -21.74 24.01 34.97
CA CYS A 959 -20.34 23.59 35.18
C CYS A 959 -20.14 22.60 36.33
N HIS A 960 -21.20 22.14 37.02
CA HIS A 960 -21.10 21.41 38.29
C HIS A 960 -20.10 20.24 38.23
N GLY A 961 -19.05 20.30 39.06
CA GLY A 961 -17.98 19.29 39.13
C GLY A 961 -16.90 19.37 38.04
N SER A 962 -17.10 20.18 36.98
CA SER A 962 -16.15 20.32 35.85
C SER A 962 -15.28 21.57 35.95
N PHE A 963 -15.82 22.69 36.43
CA PHE A 963 -15.07 23.95 36.59
C PHE A 963 -15.30 24.62 37.95
N GLU A 964 -14.26 25.26 38.47
CA GLU A 964 -14.41 26.26 39.55
C GLU A 964 -14.76 27.62 38.92
N VAL A 965 -16.03 28.04 39.01
CA VAL A 965 -16.52 29.28 38.39
C VAL A 965 -16.31 30.48 39.32
N LYS A 966 -15.62 31.51 38.82
CA LYS A 966 -15.21 32.72 39.55
C LYS A 966 -15.56 33.99 38.79
N VAL A 967 -15.71 35.09 39.51
CA VAL A 967 -15.89 36.44 38.95
C VAL A 967 -14.79 37.37 39.48
N PRO A 968 -14.18 38.22 38.64
CA PRO A 968 -13.15 39.16 39.08
C PRO A 968 -13.60 40.15 40.16
N ALA A 969 -12.68 40.51 41.07
CA ALA A 969 -12.96 41.39 42.20
C ALA A 969 -13.03 42.91 41.87
N LYS A 970 -12.57 43.35 40.68
CA LYS A 970 -12.54 44.78 40.28
C LYS A 970 -12.89 44.97 38.80
N GLY A 971 -14.00 45.66 38.52
CA GLY A 971 -14.40 46.09 37.18
C GLY A 971 -15.88 46.46 37.12
N ASN A 972 -16.20 47.69 36.73
CA ASN A 972 -17.53 48.31 36.76
C ASN A 972 -18.57 47.56 35.89
N ALA A 973 -19.41 46.70 36.48
CA ALA A 973 -20.84 46.51 36.15
C ALA A 973 -21.45 45.34 36.95
N VAL A 974 -21.57 45.50 38.26
CA VAL A 974 -22.64 44.79 39.00
C VAL A 974 -23.36 45.85 39.81
N ASN A 975 -24.35 46.47 39.19
CA ASN A 975 -25.29 47.35 39.87
C ASN A 975 -26.28 46.45 40.64
N CYS A 976 -25.80 45.70 41.63
CA CYS A 976 -26.64 44.99 42.57
C CYS A 976 -26.88 45.93 43.77
N GLY A 977 -27.94 46.72 43.67
CA GLY A 977 -28.55 47.30 44.85
C GLY A 977 -29.00 46.18 45.80
N ASN A 978 -28.55 46.28 47.05
CA ASN A 978 -28.96 45.54 48.24
C ASN A 978 -28.73 44.01 48.31
N SER A 979 -27.89 43.66 49.30
CA SER A 979 -27.86 42.47 50.17
C SER A 979 -27.56 41.08 49.58
N THR A 980 -26.52 40.47 50.17
CA THR A 980 -26.19 39.02 50.19
C THR A 980 -25.97 38.36 48.83
N ASN A 981 -24.82 38.62 48.20
CA ASN A 981 -24.44 37.93 46.96
C ASN A 981 -23.18 37.04 47.19
N PRO A 982 -23.26 35.71 46.97
CA PRO A 982 -22.18 34.76 47.26
C PRO A 982 -21.14 34.61 46.13
N PHE A 983 -20.83 35.68 45.39
CA PHE A 983 -19.74 35.60 44.40
C PHE A 983 -18.41 35.28 45.09
N ARG A 984 -17.76 34.17 44.74
CA ARG A 984 -16.34 33.96 45.05
C ARG A 984 -15.51 34.89 44.17
N THR A 985 -15.22 36.07 44.70
CA THR A 985 -14.39 37.07 44.01
C THR A 985 -12.90 36.72 44.15
N THR A 986 -12.16 36.81 43.05
CA THR A 986 -10.69 36.63 43.04
C THR A 986 -10.01 37.75 42.25
N SER A 987 -8.74 38.03 42.52
CA SER A 987 -8.00 39.08 41.78
C SER A 987 -7.49 38.59 40.41
N ASP A 988 -7.04 37.34 40.28
CA ASP A 988 -6.26 36.90 39.11
C ASP A 988 -6.50 35.43 38.67
N PRO A 989 -6.22 35.09 37.40
CA PRO A 989 -5.97 33.72 36.96
C PRO A 989 -4.90 33.03 37.81
N SER A 990 -5.27 31.93 38.45
CA SER A 990 -4.42 31.11 39.32
C SER A 990 -3.84 29.87 38.63
N GLY A 991 -4.26 29.58 37.39
CA GLY A 991 -3.70 28.54 36.54
C GLY A 991 -2.30 28.89 36.06
N GLU A 992 -1.53 27.88 35.65
CA GLU A 992 -0.22 28.04 35.02
C GLU A 992 -0.36 28.56 33.57
N TYR A 993 -1.48 28.23 32.93
CA TYR A 993 -1.88 28.68 31.61
C TYR A 993 -3.18 29.45 31.67
N VAL A 994 -3.29 30.48 30.83
CA VAL A 994 -4.52 31.26 30.65
C VAL A 994 -5.00 31.10 29.21
N VAL A 995 -6.28 30.76 29.06
CA VAL A 995 -6.96 30.72 27.76
C VAL A 995 -8.02 31.82 27.74
N PHE A 996 -7.91 32.74 26.80
CA PHE A 996 -8.95 33.74 26.54
C PHE A 996 -9.91 33.18 25.50
N LEU A 997 -11.22 33.31 25.76
CA LEU A 997 -12.27 32.77 24.90
C LEU A 997 -13.50 33.69 24.86
N GLU A 998 -14.02 33.96 23.68
CA GLU A 998 -15.34 34.59 23.52
C GLU A 998 -16.47 33.57 23.64
N ASP A 999 -17.59 33.97 24.25
CA ASP A 999 -18.80 33.13 24.39
C ASP A 999 -19.52 32.80 23.07
N THR A 1000 -19.08 33.40 21.97
CA THR A 1000 -19.49 33.04 20.60
C THR A 1000 -18.87 31.73 20.11
N CYS A 1001 -17.82 31.24 20.79
CA CYS A 1001 -17.06 30.05 20.38
C CYS A 1001 -17.73 28.74 20.81
N LEU A 1002 -17.51 27.69 20.02
CA LEU A 1002 -17.80 26.30 20.33
C LEU A 1002 -16.50 25.51 20.20
N VAL A 1003 -16.06 24.92 21.30
CA VAL A 1003 -14.83 24.11 21.33
C VAL A 1003 -15.13 22.67 20.91
N SER A 1004 -14.09 21.94 20.50
CA SER A 1004 -14.16 20.54 20.08
C SER A 1004 -13.27 19.65 20.95
N GLU A 1005 -13.41 18.33 20.83
CA GLU A 1005 -12.59 17.35 21.55
C GLU A 1005 -11.09 17.66 21.40
N GLY A 1006 -10.28 17.53 22.47
CA GLY A 1006 -8.83 17.71 22.40
C GLY A 1006 -8.34 19.15 22.13
N TRP A 1007 -9.22 20.15 22.15
CA TRP A 1007 -8.86 21.53 21.80
C TRP A 1007 -7.79 22.11 22.72
N LEU A 1008 -7.93 21.88 24.03
CA LEU A 1008 -7.08 22.48 25.04
C LEU A 1008 -5.69 21.84 25.04
N GLU A 1009 -5.63 20.52 24.89
CA GLU A 1009 -4.40 19.76 24.80
C GLU A 1009 -3.61 20.14 23.55
N GLY A 1010 -4.27 20.34 22.41
CA GLY A 1010 -3.61 20.81 21.20
C GLY A 1010 -3.05 22.23 21.35
N LEU A 1011 -3.79 23.15 21.99
CA LEU A 1011 -3.28 24.49 22.29
C LEU A 1011 -2.06 24.45 23.21
N LEU A 1012 -2.11 23.65 24.28
CA LEU A 1012 -1.00 23.51 25.24
C LEU A 1012 0.22 22.81 24.61
N LYS A 1013 0.02 21.77 23.80
CA LYS A 1013 1.09 21.11 23.02
C LYS A 1013 1.80 22.10 22.12
N CYS A 1014 1.05 22.92 21.40
CA CYS A 1014 1.61 23.96 20.56
C CYS A 1014 2.34 25.03 21.41
N LEU A 1015 1.80 25.43 22.56
CA LEU A 1015 2.38 26.48 23.40
C LEU A 1015 3.71 26.05 24.05
N GLU A 1016 3.87 24.75 24.33
CA GLU A 1016 5.11 24.17 24.85
C GLU A 1016 6.05 23.64 23.77
N SER A 1017 5.66 23.63 22.50
CA SER A 1017 6.52 23.09 21.43
C SER A 1017 7.80 23.91 21.23
N HIS A 1018 7.84 25.16 21.72
CA HIS A 1018 9.02 26.02 21.64
C HIS A 1018 9.02 27.10 22.74
N PRO A 1019 10.16 27.36 23.41
CA PRO A 1019 10.23 28.26 24.57
C PRO A 1019 9.87 29.71 24.24
N MET A 1020 10.14 30.17 23.01
CA MET A 1020 9.78 31.53 22.55
C MET A 1020 8.31 31.72 22.19
N ILE A 1021 7.45 30.70 22.27
CA ILE A 1021 6.03 30.87 21.96
C ILE A 1021 5.35 31.55 23.15
N GLY A 1022 4.80 32.73 22.90
CA GLY A 1022 4.08 33.51 23.89
C GLY A 1022 2.57 33.37 23.82
N ALA A 1023 2.01 33.11 22.64
CA ALA A 1023 0.58 32.85 22.48
C ALA A 1023 0.29 31.89 21.33
N VAL A 1024 -0.80 31.12 21.47
CA VAL A 1024 -1.28 30.15 20.48
C VAL A 1024 -2.76 30.36 20.22
N GLY A 1025 -3.16 30.43 18.95
CA GLY A 1025 -4.57 30.41 18.55
C GLY A 1025 -4.97 29.12 17.81
N PRO A 1026 -6.28 28.81 17.75
CA PRO A 1026 -6.81 27.67 16.99
C PRO A 1026 -7.04 28.00 15.51
N VAL A 1027 -7.40 26.98 14.73
CA VAL A 1027 -8.09 27.11 13.44
C VAL A 1027 -9.58 27.37 13.70
N SER A 1028 -10.21 28.23 12.89
CA SER A 1028 -11.62 28.63 13.03
C SER A 1028 -12.22 29.07 11.70
N ASN A 1029 -13.55 29.04 11.59
CA ASN A 1029 -14.32 29.40 10.40
C ASN A 1029 -14.30 30.90 10.03
N VAL A 1030 -13.72 31.78 10.86
CA VAL A 1030 -13.77 33.24 10.64
C VAL A 1030 -12.42 33.92 10.84
N SER A 1031 -11.34 33.16 10.74
CA SER A 1031 -9.99 33.68 10.94
C SER A 1031 -9.30 34.07 9.64
N ASN A 1032 -8.06 34.56 9.74
CA ASN A 1032 -7.21 34.78 8.57
C ASN A 1032 -6.89 33.46 7.82
N ALA A 1033 -6.36 33.56 6.59
CA ALA A 1033 -6.16 32.43 5.68
C ALA A 1033 -5.32 31.27 6.26
N ILE A 1034 -4.46 31.52 7.25
CA ILE A 1034 -3.63 30.48 7.90
C ILE A 1034 -4.42 29.77 9.02
N GLN A 1035 -5.39 30.46 9.61
CA GLN A 1035 -6.28 29.95 10.65
C GLN A 1035 -7.65 29.52 10.10
N LEU A 1036 -7.88 29.56 8.78
CA LEU A 1036 -9.09 29.00 8.15
C LEU A 1036 -8.91 27.51 7.86
N PRO A 1037 -9.91 26.66 8.19
CA PRO A 1037 -9.84 25.25 7.84
C PRO A 1037 -10.03 25.09 6.32
N TYR A 1038 -9.17 24.30 5.67
CA TYR A 1038 -9.35 23.97 4.25
C TYR A 1038 -10.52 22.98 4.07
N ILE A 1039 -11.71 23.50 3.76
CA ILE A 1039 -12.96 22.75 3.61
C ILE A 1039 -13.56 23.06 2.24
N SER A 1040 -13.91 22.03 1.46
CA SER A 1040 -14.69 22.19 0.22
C SER A 1040 -16.06 22.80 0.55
N SER A 1041 -16.41 23.87 -0.15
CA SER A 1041 -17.24 25.02 0.26
C SER A 1041 -18.74 24.82 0.57
N GLU A 1042 -19.20 23.68 1.09
CA GLU A 1042 -20.65 23.45 1.33
C GLU A 1042 -21.08 23.11 2.78
N LYS A 1043 -20.16 22.84 3.72
CA LYS A 1043 -20.52 22.28 5.05
C LYS A 1043 -20.38 23.23 6.26
N GLU A 1044 -20.21 24.54 6.08
CA GLU A 1044 -19.95 25.45 7.22
C GLU A 1044 -21.14 25.67 8.20
N SER A 1045 -22.37 25.28 7.83
CA SER A 1045 -23.59 25.68 8.56
C SER A 1045 -24.22 24.64 9.50
N LEU A 1046 -23.62 23.45 9.68
CA LEU A 1046 -24.25 22.35 10.43
C LEU A 1046 -23.48 21.95 11.71
N PRO A 1047 -24.12 21.79 12.88
CA PRO A 1047 -23.46 21.46 14.16
C PRO A 1047 -22.62 20.18 14.19
N TRP A 1048 -22.94 19.18 13.35
CA TRP A 1048 -22.17 17.94 13.24
C TRP A 1048 -20.85 18.11 12.46
N ALA A 1049 -20.72 19.18 11.67
CA ALA A 1049 -19.50 19.49 10.93
C ALA A 1049 -18.33 19.84 11.86
N ILE A 1050 -18.59 20.41 13.04
CA ILE A 1050 -17.53 20.83 13.98
C ILE A 1050 -16.68 19.64 14.40
N LYS A 1051 -17.29 18.50 14.73
CA LYS A 1051 -16.56 17.28 15.11
C LYS A 1051 -15.78 16.70 13.92
N GLU A 1052 -16.40 16.59 12.74
CA GLU A 1052 -15.73 16.06 11.53
C GLU A 1052 -14.53 16.91 11.13
N ILE A 1053 -14.66 18.24 11.17
CA ILE A 1053 -13.57 19.18 10.87
C ILE A 1053 -12.45 19.02 11.89
N ALA A 1054 -12.79 18.95 13.18
CA ALA A 1054 -11.82 18.79 14.26
C ALA A 1054 -11.07 17.44 14.17
N ASP A 1055 -11.79 16.33 13.93
CA ASP A 1055 -11.21 15.00 13.74
C ASP A 1055 -10.28 14.96 12.53
N ARG A 1056 -10.71 15.57 11.42
CA ARG A 1056 -9.89 15.67 10.20
C ARG A 1056 -8.62 16.47 10.46
N LEU A 1057 -8.71 17.67 11.02
CA LEU A 1057 -7.55 18.50 11.31
C LEU A 1057 -6.60 17.82 12.30
N ARG A 1058 -7.12 17.14 13.33
CA ARG A 1058 -6.31 16.31 14.22
C ARG A 1058 -5.58 15.19 13.48
N SER A 1059 -6.25 14.51 12.55
CA SER A 1059 -5.62 13.42 11.78
C SER A 1059 -4.55 13.91 10.80
N THR A 1060 -4.75 15.06 10.16
CA THR A 1060 -3.87 15.56 9.09
C THR A 1060 -2.74 16.45 9.60
N ASN A 1061 -3.01 17.28 10.62
CA ASN A 1061 -2.16 18.41 10.98
C ASN A 1061 -1.48 18.26 12.35
N LYS A 1062 -1.56 17.08 12.98
CA LYS A 1062 -0.94 16.81 14.29
C LYS A 1062 0.54 17.23 14.31
N GLY A 1063 0.90 18.12 15.24
CA GLY A 1063 2.26 18.63 15.42
C GLY A 1063 2.70 19.72 14.43
N VAL A 1064 1.79 20.26 13.62
CA VAL A 1064 2.10 21.34 12.66
C VAL A 1064 1.73 22.70 13.28
N TYR A 1065 2.74 23.46 13.69
CA TYR A 1065 2.57 24.73 14.40
C TYR A 1065 3.27 25.89 13.67
N PRO A 1066 2.65 26.49 12.63
CA PRO A 1066 3.25 27.56 11.86
C PRO A 1066 3.34 28.86 12.67
N MET A 1067 4.43 29.62 12.47
CA MET A 1067 4.57 30.98 12.96
C MET A 1067 3.64 31.92 12.24
N VAL A 1068 2.93 32.77 12.99
CA VAL A 1068 2.09 33.82 12.44
C VAL A 1068 2.49 35.17 13.00
N ARG A 1069 2.18 36.24 12.24
CA ARG A 1069 2.45 37.62 12.67
C ARG A 1069 1.37 38.17 13.59
N ASP A 1070 0.16 37.61 13.51
CA ASP A 1070 -1.00 38.05 14.27
C ASP A 1070 -1.90 36.84 14.58
N LEU A 1071 -2.61 36.90 15.71
CA LEU A 1071 -3.64 35.95 16.11
C LEU A 1071 -4.98 36.68 16.20
N GLU A 1072 -6.02 36.09 15.63
CA GLU A 1072 -7.37 36.63 15.83
C GLU A 1072 -7.79 36.52 17.30
N GLY A 1073 -8.04 37.67 17.93
CA GLY A 1073 -8.22 37.79 19.38
C GLY A 1073 -9.53 37.23 19.94
N PHE A 1074 -10.22 36.31 19.28
CA PHE A 1074 -11.44 35.67 19.83
C PHE A 1074 -11.13 34.42 20.67
N CYS A 1075 -9.98 33.78 20.43
CA CYS A 1075 -9.48 32.68 21.25
C CYS A 1075 -7.96 32.53 21.14
N PHE A 1076 -7.26 32.53 22.27
CA PHE A 1076 -5.85 32.15 22.33
C PHE A 1076 -5.44 31.68 23.74
N ALA A 1077 -4.40 30.85 23.81
CA ALA A 1077 -3.76 30.40 25.04
C ALA A 1077 -2.39 31.07 25.22
N THR A 1078 -2.02 31.37 26.47
CA THR A 1078 -0.72 31.91 26.87
C THR A 1078 -0.31 31.42 28.26
N LYS A 1079 0.95 31.69 28.66
CA LYS A 1079 1.50 31.32 29.97
C LYS A 1079 1.24 32.44 30.98
N THR A 1080 0.76 32.09 32.18
CA THR A 1080 0.42 33.08 33.22
C THR A 1080 1.61 33.95 33.63
N TRP A 1081 2.83 33.40 33.62
CA TRP A 1081 4.04 34.16 33.96
C TRP A 1081 4.43 35.17 32.88
N ILE A 1082 4.12 34.93 31.60
CA ILE A 1082 4.34 35.93 30.53
C ILE A 1082 3.43 37.14 30.78
N ILE A 1083 2.17 36.89 31.10
CA ILE A 1083 1.24 37.97 31.49
C ILE A 1083 1.81 38.82 32.64
N LYS A 1084 2.35 38.15 33.68
CA LYS A 1084 2.95 38.80 34.85
C LYS A 1084 4.25 39.54 34.53
N GLU A 1085 5.14 38.94 33.75
CA GLU A 1085 6.42 39.53 33.32
C GLU A 1085 6.19 40.86 32.59
N MET A 1086 5.15 40.90 31.77
CA MET A 1086 4.86 42.03 30.90
C MET A 1086 4.09 43.16 31.61
N ASN A 1087 3.78 42.99 32.90
CA ASN A 1087 2.99 43.93 33.69
C ASN A 1087 1.70 44.36 32.98
N ILE A 1088 1.03 43.41 32.30
CA ILE A 1088 -0.27 43.65 31.68
C ILE A 1088 -1.23 43.95 32.84
N CYS A 1089 -1.62 45.21 33.00
CA CYS A 1089 -2.43 45.69 34.13
C CYS A 1089 -3.63 44.78 34.38
N ASP A 1090 -3.95 44.48 35.65
CA ASP A 1090 -5.12 43.71 36.07
C ASP A 1090 -6.38 44.20 35.33
N GLU A 1091 -6.50 45.51 35.13
CA GLU A 1091 -7.61 46.13 34.42
C GLU A 1091 -7.75 45.67 32.95
N VAL A 1092 -6.65 45.35 32.24
CA VAL A 1092 -6.66 44.87 30.84
C VAL A 1092 -6.97 43.38 30.77
N LEU A 1093 -6.47 42.60 31.73
CA LEU A 1093 -6.80 41.18 31.86
C LEU A 1093 -8.28 40.98 32.21
N LEU A 1094 -8.83 41.87 33.04
CA LEU A 1094 -10.21 41.83 33.52
C LEU A 1094 -11.20 42.56 32.60
N ASN A 1095 -10.77 43.62 31.89
CA ASN A 1095 -11.55 44.30 30.85
C ASN A 1095 -11.22 43.83 29.43
N ALA A 1096 -10.70 42.61 29.28
CA ALA A 1096 -10.60 41.88 28.01
C ALA A 1096 -11.91 41.83 27.19
N GLY A 1097 -13.02 42.36 27.74
CA GLY A 1097 -14.37 42.46 27.20
C GLY A 1097 -14.59 43.42 26.02
N SER A 1098 -13.55 44.01 25.44
CA SER A 1098 -13.64 44.67 24.12
C SER A 1098 -12.67 43.99 23.15
N GLY A 1099 -13.06 43.73 21.90
CA GLY A 1099 -12.15 43.10 20.92
C GLY A 1099 -10.80 43.83 20.74
N SER A 1100 -10.72 45.11 21.15
CA SER A 1100 -9.49 45.90 21.26
C SER A 1100 -8.56 45.49 22.40
N SER A 1101 -9.08 45.05 23.55
CA SER A 1101 -8.28 44.69 24.74
C SER A 1101 -7.55 43.34 24.61
N LEU A 1102 -8.17 42.32 24.01
CA LEU A 1102 -7.47 41.05 23.69
C LEU A 1102 -6.33 41.24 22.67
N LYS A 1103 -6.51 42.16 21.72
CA LYS A 1103 -5.45 42.57 20.79
C LYS A 1103 -4.30 43.32 21.48
N GLN A 1104 -4.57 44.05 22.56
CA GLN A 1104 -3.51 44.70 23.35
C GLN A 1104 -2.63 43.67 24.09
N ILE A 1105 -3.22 42.60 24.62
CA ILE A 1105 -2.46 41.49 25.25
C ILE A 1105 -1.53 40.85 24.23
N LEU A 1106 -2.05 40.51 23.05
CA LEU A 1106 -1.27 39.95 21.94
C LEU A 1106 -0.14 40.92 21.51
N ALA A 1107 -0.45 42.19 21.26
CA ALA A 1107 0.55 43.20 20.89
C ALA A 1107 1.66 43.36 21.94
N GLY A 1108 1.27 43.27 23.22
CA GLY A 1108 2.21 43.15 24.34
C GLY A 1108 3.16 41.99 24.09
N ILE A 1109 2.64 40.75 24.04
CA ILE A 1109 3.43 39.50 23.95
C ILE A 1109 4.49 39.57 22.85
N VAL A 1110 4.14 40.05 21.66
CA VAL A 1110 5.10 40.23 20.55
C VAL A 1110 6.18 41.27 20.87
N SER A 1111 5.81 42.37 21.52
CA SER A 1111 6.73 43.44 21.90
C SER A 1111 7.78 42.99 22.92
N ALA A 1112 7.47 41.98 23.76
CA ALA A 1112 8.46 41.34 24.64
C ALA A 1112 9.34 40.30 23.93
N GLY A 1113 9.21 40.15 22.60
CA GLY A 1113 10.04 39.26 21.79
C GLY A 1113 9.51 37.83 21.69
N TYR A 1114 8.32 37.55 22.21
CA TYR A 1114 7.69 36.25 22.06
C TYR A 1114 6.98 36.11 20.71
N GLN A 1115 6.78 34.87 20.27
CA GLN A 1115 6.23 34.51 18.98
C GLN A 1115 4.79 33.98 19.10
N PHE A 1116 4.04 34.11 18.01
CA PHE A 1116 2.74 33.48 17.85
C PHE A 1116 2.81 32.20 17.03
N ARG A 1117 1.92 31.28 17.35
CA ARG A 1117 1.71 30.03 16.62
C ARG A 1117 0.23 29.72 16.48
N VAL A 1118 -0.09 28.91 15.48
CA VAL A 1118 -1.42 28.34 15.29
C VAL A 1118 -1.38 26.84 15.58
N ALA A 1119 -2.25 26.35 16.45
CA ALA A 1119 -2.46 24.92 16.64
C ALA A 1119 -3.34 24.40 15.49
N THR A 1120 -2.72 23.95 14.39
CA THR A 1120 -3.45 23.60 13.16
C THR A 1120 -4.24 22.29 13.24
N ASP A 1121 -4.05 21.55 14.33
CA ASP A 1121 -4.80 20.36 14.76
C ASP A 1121 -5.95 20.69 15.72
N VAL A 1122 -6.15 21.97 16.07
CA VAL A 1122 -7.23 22.44 16.94
C VAL A 1122 -8.25 23.24 16.13
N TYR A 1123 -9.52 22.83 16.20
CA TYR A 1123 -10.63 23.58 15.61
C TYR A 1123 -11.57 24.14 16.68
N ILE A 1124 -11.83 25.44 16.58
CA ILE A 1124 -12.88 26.13 17.34
C ILE A 1124 -13.82 26.80 16.35
N HIS A 1125 -15.12 26.55 16.49
CA HIS A 1125 -16.12 27.18 15.63
C HIS A 1125 -16.63 28.47 16.30
N ARG A 1126 -16.48 29.62 15.64
CA ARG A 1126 -17.01 30.89 16.11
C ARG A 1126 -18.32 31.19 15.40
N ARG A 1127 -19.39 31.31 16.18
CA ARG A 1127 -20.69 31.72 15.66
C ARG A 1127 -20.69 33.22 15.41
N VAL A 1128 -20.92 33.63 14.17
CA VAL A 1128 -21.13 35.04 13.83
C VAL A 1128 -22.63 35.30 13.94
N GLY A 1129 -23.03 36.27 14.75
CA GLY A 1129 -24.42 36.74 14.77
C GLY A 1129 -24.83 37.19 13.36
N ARG A 1130 -26.06 36.89 12.97
CA ARG A 1130 -26.62 37.36 11.70
C ARG A 1130 -26.63 38.89 11.62
#